data_AF-A0AAP3CPI6-F1
#
_entry.id   AF-A0AAP3CPI6-F1
#
_cell.length_a   1.000
_cell.length_b   1.000
_cell.length_c   1.000
_cell.angle_alpha   90.00
_cell.angle_beta   90.00
_cell.angle_gamma   90.00
#
_symmetry.space_group_name_H-M   'P 1'
#
loop_
_entity.id
_entity.type
_entity.pdbx_description
1 polymer ?
#
loop_
_entity_poly.entity_id
_entity_poly.type
_entity_poly.pdbx_seq_one_letter_code
_entity_poly.pdbx_strand_id
1 'polypeptide(L)'
;MRNKRFDTVLIFILLAAAFLNIYHIWQDDAANQYYLAAVKSMTQSFHNFFYASFDPSGFVTVDKPPVVLWIQAIFALIFGVHTWSVIIPQALAGVGSVILLYRMIKPTFGIGAARIAALVMALTPIAVAVSRTNNIDSMLVFTLLLGSSCLLRAVKQGKLVWLLMAFGLIGLAFNMKMMQAFMVLPAFVLFCLIASRVSLKKKIGSLLLSLILLTGISLSWAVIVDSTSSSSRPYIGSSQTNSVLELAFGYNGTERLLGQTTGLARGDMNAAGGGSMQSNGKFSDGTSSSENGNSNGSIRDNAQAPQPPSGQIGTSNGRGGAPPTGGPNGGNGGPGGGGGKSINMFGTGDAGPLRLFQSALSGQISWMLPFALIGLLGVIVSWCRNRRGQAAELKETIFWTAWLVPVAGFFSIAGFFHQYYLIMLAPPIAALSGIGWYTMYRLFQNNKDWASYLLPAAVLITAAFQVYMLSAYTSQIGNVWMYVLGLLGLGSTLVLLMLKRSHPFSKQLTIISLCVLLLTPIYWSATPLLYGGNSVLPESGPQLKSSANGGNMFSSEVDTGLLSYLRKHNTGEEYLFAALTTVTAAPYIINTDESVMALGGFNGTDPILTVSDLKKLVKEGKVKYFLLPEKNSGNTELISWIKKNGQEISSDKYSSSSSSTSSQQSMKGGPDGESQQTLYLVE
;
A
#
# COMPACT_ATOMS: atom_id res chain seq x y z
N MET A 1 18.47 27.82 34.55
CA MET A 1 18.15 26.69 33.64
C MET A 1 16.81 26.09 34.07
N ARG A 2 15.75 26.25 33.27
CA ARG A 2 14.40 25.76 33.62
C ARG A 2 14.41 24.23 33.43
N ASN A 3 14.27 23.46 34.51
CA ASN A 3 14.15 22.00 34.46
C ASN A 3 13.11 21.60 33.41
N LYS A 4 13.56 21.09 32.25
CA LYS A 4 12.68 20.48 31.25
C LYS A 4 12.16 19.19 31.88
N ARG A 5 11.06 19.28 32.65
CA ARG A 5 10.36 18.09 33.14
C ARG A 5 9.98 17.24 31.93
N PHE A 6 10.50 16.02 31.88
CA PHE A 6 10.13 15.02 30.88
C PHE A 6 8.62 14.75 30.97
N ASP A 7 7.97 14.58 29.81
CA ASP A 7 6.56 14.19 29.78
C ASP A 7 6.46 12.67 29.93
N THR A 8 6.24 12.20 31.16
CA THR A 8 6.15 10.76 31.49
C THR A 8 5.09 10.03 30.68
N VAL A 9 3.95 10.69 30.40
CA VAL A 9 2.87 10.07 29.60
C VAL A 9 3.33 9.87 28.16
N LEU A 10 4.05 10.83 27.59
CA LEU A 10 4.64 10.67 26.27
C LEU A 10 5.64 9.50 26.26
N ILE A 11 6.47 9.35 27.30
CA ILE A 11 7.41 8.22 27.38
C ILE A 11 6.67 6.88 27.29
N PHE A 12 5.58 6.70 28.04
CA PHE A 12 4.77 5.47 27.94
C PHE A 12 4.15 5.27 26.55
N ILE A 13 3.67 6.34 25.91
CA ILE A 13 3.16 6.28 24.53
C ILE A 13 4.27 5.84 23.57
N LEU A 14 5.49 6.37 23.73
CA LEU A 14 6.63 6.01 22.89
C LEU A 14 7.10 4.58 23.14
N LEU A 15 7.07 4.11 24.38
CA LEU A 15 7.37 2.71 24.71
C LEU A 15 6.33 1.76 24.09
N ALA A 16 5.03 2.12 24.13
CA ALA A 16 3.99 1.35 23.47
C ALA A 16 4.17 1.33 21.95
N ALA A 17 4.46 2.48 21.33
CA ALA A 17 4.74 2.57 19.89
C ALA A 17 5.99 1.76 19.50
N ALA A 18 7.06 1.84 20.30
CA ALA A 18 8.28 1.09 20.07
C ALA A 18 8.05 -0.43 20.22
N PHE A 19 7.30 -0.85 21.24
CA PHE A 19 6.93 -2.25 21.44
C PHE A 19 6.13 -2.77 20.23
N LEU A 20 5.06 -2.05 19.84
CA LEU A 20 4.24 -2.40 18.69
C LEU A 20 5.04 -2.45 17.39
N ASN A 21 6.02 -1.56 17.18
CA ASN A 21 6.73 -1.49 15.91
C ASN A 21 7.99 -2.39 15.84
N ILE A 22 8.63 -2.72 16.97
CA ILE A 22 9.97 -3.34 16.99
C ILE A 22 9.96 -4.77 17.56
N TYR A 23 9.02 -5.10 18.45
CA TYR A 23 9.00 -6.42 19.07
C TYR A 23 8.80 -7.52 18.00
N HIS A 24 9.56 -8.62 18.06
CA HIS A 24 9.46 -9.77 17.15
C HIS A 24 9.74 -9.51 15.66
N ILE A 25 10.36 -8.37 15.27
CA ILE A 25 10.69 -8.11 13.85
C ILE A 25 11.86 -8.96 13.30
N TRP A 26 12.45 -9.81 14.13
CA TRP A 26 13.60 -10.67 13.80
C TRP A 26 13.19 -12.07 13.31
N GLN A 27 11.90 -12.32 13.10
CA GLN A 27 11.43 -13.55 12.45
C GLN A 27 11.72 -13.50 10.94
N ASP A 28 12.09 -14.64 10.35
CA ASP A 28 12.69 -14.70 9.01
C ASP A 28 11.74 -14.24 7.89
N ASP A 29 10.43 -14.40 8.06
CA ASP A 29 9.38 -14.07 7.08
C ASP A 29 8.75 -12.68 7.26
N ALA A 30 9.17 -11.90 8.27
CA ALA A 30 8.55 -10.61 8.58
C ALA A 30 8.85 -9.51 7.53
N ALA A 31 9.89 -9.66 6.70
CA ALA A 31 10.22 -8.73 5.63
C ALA A 31 9.56 -9.14 4.30
N ASN A 32 9.19 -8.13 3.52
CA ASN A 32 8.80 -8.27 2.13
C ASN A 32 10.03 -8.71 1.33
N GLN A 33 9.97 -9.94 0.84
CA GLN A 33 11.08 -10.60 0.14
C GLN A 33 11.41 -9.89 -1.18
N TYR A 34 10.46 -9.22 -1.82
CA TYR A 34 10.73 -8.44 -3.04
C TYR A 34 11.74 -7.31 -2.79
N TYR A 35 11.52 -6.54 -1.72
CA TYR A 35 12.43 -5.47 -1.33
C TYR A 35 13.69 -5.99 -0.63
N LEU A 36 13.61 -7.13 0.07
CA LEU A 36 14.77 -7.74 0.69
C LEU A 36 15.76 -8.28 -0.36
N ALA A 37 15.29 -8.91 -1.43
CA ALA A 37 16.12 -9.33 -2.56
C ALA A 37 16.84 -8.14 -3.20
N ALA A 38 16.11 -7.03 -3.42
CA ALA A 38 16.73 -5.81 -3.92
C ALA A 38 17.79 -5.25 -2.97
N VAL A 39 17.50 -5.17 -1.67
CA VAL A 39 18.50 -4.71 -0.68
C VAL A 39 19.73 -5.62 -0.68
N LYS A 40 19.55 -6.95 -0.73
CA LYS A 40 20.65 -7.92 -0.84
C LYS A 40 21.50 -7.61 -2.07
N SER A 41 20.89 -7.45 -3.24
CA SER A 41 21.58 -7.10 -4.49
C SER A 41 22.29 -5.73 -4.43
N MET A 42 21.67 -4.74 -3.78
CA MET A 42 22.24 -3.40 -3.56
C MET A 42 23.48 -3.43 -2.67
N THR A 43 23.62 -4.40 -1.77
CA THR A 43 24.83 -4.52 -0.93
C THR A 43 26.05 -5.01 -1.70
N GLN A 44 25.87 -5.56 -2.90
CA GLN A 44 26.96 -6.19 -3.66
C GLN A 44 27.67 -5.22 -4.62
N SER A 45 27.02 -4.16 -5.08
CA SER A 45 27.65 -3.19 -5.99
C SER A 45 27.02 -1.79 -5.89
N PHE A 46 27.81 -0.75 -6.16
CA PHE A 46 27.29 0.62 -6.23
C PHE A 46 26.27 0.79 -7.37
N HIS A 47 26.43 0.04 -8.46
CA HIS A 47 25.48 0.03 -9.57
C HIS A 47 24.08 -0.40 -9.08
N ASN A 48 24.00 -1.56 -8.43
CA ASN A 48 22.75 -2.07 -7.89
C ASN A 48 22.21 -1.15 -6.80
N PHE A 49 23.09 -0.63 -5.93
CA PHE A 49 22.74 0.37 -4.92
C PHE A 49 22.05 1.59 -5.55
N PHE A 50 22.61 2.18 -6.61
CA PHE A 50 22.04 3.37 -7.25
C PHE A 50 20.67 3.11 -7.90
N TYR A 51 20.51 1.97 -8.59
CA TYR A 51 19.30 1.66 -9.35
C TYR A 51 18.20 0.94 -8.54
N ALA A 52 18.48 0.50 -7.31
CA ALA A 52 17.63 -0.43 -6.57
C ALA A 52 17.30 -1.69 -7.39
N SER A 53 18.35 -2.32 -7.92
CA SER A 53 18.21 -3.55 -8.69
C SER A 53 17.74 -4.70 -7.81
N PHE A 54 16.82 -5.51 -8.35
CA PHE A 54 16.25 -6.67 -7.69
C PHE A 54 17.27 -7.81 -7.58
N ASP A 55 18.06 -8.06 -8.61
CA ASP A 55 19.02 -9.16 -8.70
C ASP A 55 20.49 -8.65 -8.72
N PRO A 56 21.47 -9.51 -8.33
CA PRO A 56 22.87 -9.11 -8.26
C PRO A 56 23.49 -8.71 -9.61
N SER A 57 22.98 -9.25 -10.71
CA SER A 57 23.49 -8.98 -12.05
C SER A 57 22.96 -7.69 -12.67
N GLY A 58 22.03 -7.00 -12.02
CA GLY A 58 21.51 -5.72 -12.54
C GLY A 58 20.48 -5.88 -13.65
N PHE A 59 19.70 -6.97 -13.68
CA PHE A 59 18.76 -7.24 -14.78
C PHE A 59 17.50 -6.35 -14.71
N VAL A 60 16.86 -6.28 -13.54
CA VAL A 60 15.61 -5.50 -13.35
C VAL A 60 15.63 -4.74 -12.02
N THR A 61 14.97 -3.58 -11.96
CA THR A 61 14.73 -2.84 -10.71
C THR A 61 13.45 -3.27 -10.01
N VAL A 62 13.31 -2.90 -8.74
CA VAL A 62 11.98 -2.93 -8.12
C VAL A 62 11.07 -1.79 -8.62
N ASP A 63 9.80 -1.81 -8.20
CA ASP A 63 8.73 -0.90 -8.65
C ASP A 63 8.67 0.44 -7.87
N LYS A 64 9.76 0.81 -7.19
CA LYS A 64 9.83 1.99 -6.32
C LYS A 64 11.16 2.73 -6.49
N PRO A 65 11.18 4.07 -6.36
CA PRO A 65 12.42 4.81 -6.34
C PRO A 65 13.25 4.51 -5.08
N PRO A 66 14.55 4.79 -5.11
CA PRO A 66 15.49 4.03 -4.29
C PRO A 66 15.74 4.59 -2.90
N VAL A 67 15.23 5.77 -2.51
CA VAL A 67 15.68 6.45 -1.27
C VAL A 67 15.46 5.61 -0.02
N VAL A 68 14.31 4.96 0.10
CA VAL A 68 14.06 4.10 1.27
C VAL A 68 14.93 2.84 1.22
N LEU A 69 15.14 2.29 0.02
CA LEU A 69 15.99 1.12 -0.16
C LEU A 69 17.46 1.43 0.06
N TRP A 70 17.93 2.65 -0.25
CA TRP A 70 19.26 3.13 0.12
C TRP A 70 19.44 3.13 1.64
N ILE A 71 18.44 3.60 2.38
CA ILE A 71 18.48 3.56 3.85
C ILE A 71 18.53 2.11 4.33
N GLN A 72 17.67 1.22 3.80
CA GLN A 72 17.67 -0.19 4.18
C GLN A 72 18.99 -0.90 3.83
N ALA A 73 19.55 -0.63 2.65
CA ALA A 73 20.83 -1.18 2.22
C ALA A 73 22.00 -0.67 3.07
N ILE A 74 21.99 0.59 3.51
CA ILE A 74 22.99 1.10 4.47
C ILE A 74 22.89 0.33 5.80
N PHE A 75 21.68 0.07 6.30
CA PHE A 75 21.52 -0.75 7.51
C PHE A 75 22.00 -2.19 7.29
N ALA A 76 21.69 -2.78 6.14
CA ALA A 76 22.16 -4.12 5.78
C ALA A 76 23.69 -4.18 5.63
N LEU A 77 24.33 -3.13 5.10
CA LEU A 77 25.80 -3.03 5.03
C LEU A 77 26.45 -2.91 6.41
N ILE A 78 25.78 -2.28 7.38
CA ILE A 78 26.30 -2.13 8.76
C ILE A 78 26.07 -3.39 9.59
N PHE A 79 24.91 -4.01 9.47
CA PHE A 79 24.44 -5.07 10.39
C PHE A 79 24.32 -6.45 9.76
N GLY A 80 24.58 -6.59 8.45
CA GLY A 80 24.25 -7.78 7.67
C GLY A 80 22.83 -7.75 7.12
N VAL A 81 22.60 -8.54 6.06
CA VAL A 81 21.27 -8.70 5.46
C VAL A 81 20.44 -9.61 6.34
N HIS A 82 19.58 -8.99 7.14
CA HIS A 82 18.65 -9.66 8.02
C HIS A 82 17.28 -9.00 7.90
N THR A 83 16.22 -9.76 8.15
CA THR A 83 14.84 -9.23 8.16
C THR A 83 14.70 -8.03 9.09
N TRP A 84 15.24 -8.10 10.31
CA TRP A 84 15.18 -6.98 11.26
C TRP A 84 16.01 -5.77 10.82
N SER A 85 17.13 -5.94 10.09
CA SER A 85 18.02 -4.83 9.73
C SER A 85 17.38 -3.93 8.67
N VAL A 86 16.54 -4.48 7.80
CA VAL A 86 15.77 -3.72 6.81
C VAL A 86 14.43 -3.18 7.34
N ILE A 87 13.87 -3.78 8.39
CA ILE A 87 12.62 -3.33 9.04
C ILE A 87 12.88 -2.18 10.03
N ILE A 88 13.99 -2.22 10.78
CA ILE A 88 14.24 -1.26 11.87
C ILE A 88 14.15 0.22 11.43
N PRO A 89 14.57 0.65 10.22
CA PRO A 89 14.38 2.04 9.79
C PRO A 89 12.90 2.43 9.69
N GLN A 90 12.03 1.51 9.24
CA GLN A 90 10.58 1.74 9.17
C GLN A 90 9.96 1.82 10.56
N ALA A 91 10.35 0.91 11.45
CA ALA A 91 9.87 0.89 12.82
C ALA A 91 10.22 2.19 13.58
N LEU A 92 11.47 2.66 13.41
CA LEU A 92 11.95 3.93 13.95
C LEU A 92 11.24 5.14 13.33
N ALA A 93 10.94 5.11 12.02
CA ALA A 93 10.14 6.14 11.36
C ALA A 93 8.72 6.22 11.93
N GLY A 94 8.11 5.07 12.26
CA GLY A 94 6.82 5.00 12.95
C GLY A 94 6.86 5.66 14.34
N VAL A 95 7.85 5.31 15.18
CA VAL A 95 8.03 5.95 16.51
C VAL A 95 8.35 7.44 16.37
N GLY A 96 9.19 7.80 15.40
CA GLY A 96 9.54 9.19 15.08
C GLY A 96 8.33 10.02 14.68
N SER A 97 7.38 9.43 13.96
CA SER A 97 6.13 10.08 13.55
C SER A 97 5.27 10.45 14.76
N VAL A 98 5.20 9.58 15.79
CA VAL A 98 4.52 9.86 17.07
C VAL A 98 5.15 11.07 17.77
N ILE A 99 6.49 11.13 17.81
CA ILE A 99 7.24 12.25 18.40
C ILE A 99 6.98 13.56 17.65
N LEU A 100 7.07 13.54 16.31
CA LEU A 100 6.85 14.71 15.48
C LEU A 100 5.44 15.25 15.66
N LEU A 101 4.42 14.39 15.66
CA LEU A 101 3.03 14.78 15.84
C LEU A 101 2.82 15.44 17.22
N TYR A 102 3.30 14.82 18.30
CA TYR A 102 3.26 15.42 19.63
C TYR A 102 3.86 16.83 19.64
N ARG A 103 5.03 17.00 19.00
CA ARG A 103 5.76 18.28 18.97
C ARG A 103 5.07 19.34 18.13
N MET A 104 4.35 18.96 17.08
CA MET A 104 3.61 19.88 16.23
C MET A 104 2.30 20.35 16.88
N ILE A 105 1.59 19.47 17.59
CA ILE A 105 0.30 19.79 18.21
C ILE A 105 0.46 20.57 19.53
N LYS A 106 1.49 20.25 20.33
CA LYS A 106 1.69 20.82 21.68
C LYS A 106 1.73 22.35 21.75
N PRO A 107 2.40 23.09 20.83
CA PRO A 107 2.52 24.55 20.94
C PRO A 107 1.20 25.30 20.83
N THR A 108 0.25 24.79 20.06
CA THR A 108 -1.00 25.49 19.71
C THR A 108 -2.19 24.97 20.52
N PHE A 109 -2.24 23.65 20.75
CA PHE A 109 -3.38 22.99 21.42
C PHE A 109 -3.04 22.44 22.82
N GLY A 110 -1.80 22.63 23.26
CA GLY A 110 -1.34 22.22 24.58
C GLY A 110 -0.99 20.73 24.71
N ILE A 111 -0.54 20.35 25.91
CA ILE A 111 0.02 19.02 26.18
C ILE A 111 -1.01 17.89 26.12
N GLY A 112 -2.28 18.16 26.47
CA GLY A 112 -3.35 17.16 26.43
C GLY A 112 -3.68 16.71 25.01
N ALA A 113 -3.92 17.67 24.12
CA ALA A 113 -4.15 17.41 22.69
C ALA A 113 -2.97 16.66 22.06
N ALA A 114 -1.75 17.07 22.38
CA ALA A 114 -0.53 16.44 21.87
C ALA A 114 -0.38 14.99 22.32
N ARG A 115 -0.69 14.68 23.59
CA ARG A 115 -0.67 13.30 24.09
C ARG A 115 -1.73 12.43 23.41
N ILE A 116 -2.93 12.95 23.21
CA ILE A 116 -4.01 12.21 22.52
C ILE A 116 -3.64 11.96 21.07
N ALA A 117 -3.17 12.98 20.34
CA ALA A 117 -2.71 12.81 18.97
C ALA A 117 -1.57 11.78 18.87
N ALA A 118 -0.59 11.85 19.77
CA ALA A 118 0.50 10.87 19.83
C ALA A 118 -0.02 9.45 20.10
N LEU A 119 -0.94 9.29 21.05
CA LEU A 119 -1.52 8.00 21.40
C LEU A 119 -2.35 7.41 20.24
N VAL A 120 -3.17 8.23 19.57
CA VAL A 120 -3.94 7.77 18.40
C VAL A 120 -3.01 7.35 17.27
N MET A 121 -1.94 8.11 17.00
CA MET A 121 -0.94 7.73 15.98
C MET A 121 -0.25 6.41 16.34
N ALA A 122 0.15 6.23 17.61
CA ALA A 122 0.83 5.03 18.09
C ALA A 122 -0.03 3.76 18.00
N LEU A 123 -1.36 3.93 18.09
CA LEU A 123 -2.33 2.82 18.11
C LEU A 123 -3.11 2.69 16.80
N THR A 124 -2.72 3.43 15.76
CA THR A 124 -3.40 3.34 14.45
C THR A 124 -3.02 2.00 13.80
N PRO A 125 -3.99 1.10 13.54
CA PRO A 125 -3.67 -0.29 13.16
C PRO A 125 -2.78 -0.41 11.92
N ILE A 126 -3.18 0.23 10.81
CA ILE A 126 -2.40 0.15 9.57
C ILE A 126 -1.02 0.79 9.70
N ALA A 127 -0.85 1.79 10.57
CA ALA A 127 0.47 2.39 10.81
C ALA A 127 1.41 1.38 11.48
N VAL A 128 0.90 0.61 12.44
CA VAL A 128 1.67 -0.46 13.11
C VAL A 128 1.96 -1.60 12.13
N ALA A 129 0.96 -2.11 11.40
CA ALA A 129 1.18 -3.19 10.43
C ALA A 129 2.29 -2.88 9.44
N VAL A 130 2.28 -1.68 8.87
CA VAL A 130 3.30 -1.24 7.90
C VAL A 130 4.65 -1.00 8.55
N SER A 131 4.69 -0.37 9.73
CA SER A 131 5.96 -0.04 10.43
C SER A 131 6.77 -1.28 10.83
N ARG A 132 6.14 -2.45 10.86
CA ARG A 132 6.77 -3.74 11.18
C ARG A 132 7.30 -4.49 9.95
N THR A 133 7.25 -3.87 8.77
CA THR A 133 7.73 -4.44 7.51
C THR A 133 8.80 -3.52 6.92
N ASN A 134 9.46 -3.97 5.86
CA ASN A 134 10.40 -3.15 5.07
C ASN A 134 9.70 -2.42 3.91
N ASN A 135 8.37 -2.27 3.94
CA ASN A 135 7.65 -1.45 2.97
C ASN A 135 7.99 0.04 3.13
N ILE A 136 7.79 0.80 2.06
CA ILE A 136 8.28 2.18 1.90
C ILE A 136 7.51 3.21 2.76
N ASP A 137 6.26 2.89 3.09
CA ASP A 137 5.26 3.87 3.53
C ASP A 137 5.51 4.51 4.90
N SER A 138 6.11 3.80 5.87
CA SER A 138 6.34 4.37 7.20
C SER A 138 7.39 5.48 7.14
N MET A 139 8.47 5.26 6.38
CA MET A 139 9.48 6.28 6.11
C MET A 139 8.93 7.45 5.30
N LEU A 140 8.04 7.18 4.32
CA LEU A 140 7.34 8.22 3.58
C LEU A 140 6.57 9.15 4.54
N VAL A 141 5.70 8.58 5.39
CA VAL A 141 4.88 9.35 6.32
C VAL A 141 5.75 10.15 7.30
N PHE A 142 6.84 9.56 7.81
CA PHE A 142 7.79 10.25 8.66
C PHE A 142 8.44 11.46 7.95
N THR A 143 8.90 11.30 6.71
CA THR A 143 9.48 12.38 5.91
C THR A 143 8.47 13.50 5.64
N LEU A 144 7.22 13.16 5.34
CA LEU A 144 6.15 14.15 5.15
C LEU A 144 5.81 14.89 6.46
N LEU A 145 5.86 14.23 7.61
CA LEU A 145 5.70 14.88 8.92
C LEU A 145 6.90 15.76 9.27
N LEU A 146 8.12 15.36 8.89
CA LEU A 146 9.30 16.21 9.03
C LEU A 146 9.17 17.46 8.16
N GLY A 147 8.72 17.31 6.92
CA GLY A 147 8.37 18.42 6.02
C GLY A 147 7.30 19.33 6.62
N SER A 148 6.27 18.75 7.24
CA SER A 148 5.21 19.49 7.94
C SER A 148 5.75 20.27 9.13
N SER A 149 6.67 19.67 9.91
CA SER A 149 7.33 20.38 11.00
C SER A 149 8.19 21.53 10.49
N CYS A 150 8.87 21.39 9.35
CA CYS A 150 9.61 22.47 8.71
C CYS A 150 8.65 23.57 8.23
N LEU A 151 7.50 23.21 7.64
CA LEU A 151 6.48 24.13 7.19
C LEU A 151 5.92 24.99 8.35
N LEU A 152 5.54 24.36 9.47
CA LEU A 152 5.06 25.07 10.65
C LEU A 152 6.13 26.05 11.19
N ARG A 153 7.41 25.64 11.18
CA ARG A 153 8.54 26.52 11.53
C ARG A 153 8.72 27.66 10.54
N ALA A 154 8.56 27.42 9.25
CA ALA A 154 8.67 28.42 8.20
C ALA A 154 7.64 29.53 8.39
N VAL A 155 6.37 29.16 8.63
CA VAL A 155 5.29 30.11 8.89
C VAL A 155 5.51 30.89 10.17
N LYS A 156 5.97 30.22 11.24
CA LYS A 156 6.21 30.85 12.54
C LYS A 156 7.39 31.82 12.53
N GLN A 157 8.49 31.47 11.85
CA GLN A 157 9.72 32.26 11.84
C GLN A 157 9.85 33.20 10.64
N GLY A 158 9.05 33.02 9.59
CA GLY A 158 9.13 33.81 8.35
C GLY A 158 10.43 33.60 7.54
N LYS A 159 11.18 32.51 7.79
CA LYS A 159 12.46 32.24 7.12
C LYS A 159 12.26 31.28 5.93
N LEU A 160 12.80 31.67 4.77
CA LEU A 160 12.70 30.92 3.51
C LEU A 160 13.32 29.53 3.58
N VAL A 161 14.45 29.37 4.29
CA VAL A 161 15.15 28.07 4.39
C VAL A 161 14.26 26.94 4.92
N TRP A 162 13.38 27.22 5.88
CA TRP A 162 12.44 26.22 6.41
C TRP A 162 11.36 25.85 5.39
N LEU A 163 10.95 26.80 4.54
CA LEU A 163 10.00 26.53 3.46
C LEU A 163 10.65 25.68 2.36
N LEU A 164 11.88 26.03 1.96
CA LEU A 164 12.67 25.26 1.02
C LEU A 164 12.90 23.83 1.53
N MET A 165 13.25 23.66 2.81
CA MET A 165 13.37 22.33 3.41
C MET A 165 12.04 21.57 3.44
N ALA A 166 10.91 22.24 3.73
CA ALA A 166 9.61 21.59 3.75
C ALA A 166 9.23 21.01 2.37
N PHE A 167 9.40 21.79 1.31
CA PHE A 167 9.10 21.36 -0.06
C PHE A 167 10.17 20.42 -0.63
N GLY A 168 11.44 20.63 -0.26
CA GLY A 168 12.53 19.71 -0.61
C GLY A 168 12.35 18.32 0.00
N LEU A 169 11.81 18.22 1.23
CA LEU A 169 11.44 16.94 1.83
C LEU A 169 10.25 16.26 1.13
N ILE A 170 9.32 17.03 0.55
CA ILE A 170 8.29 16.45 -0.34
C ILE A 170 8.95 15.92 -1.62
N GLY A 171 9.94 16.62 -2.18
CA GLY A 171 10.70 16.11 -3.33
C GLY A 171 11.52 14.86 -3.01
N LEU A 172 12.09 14.77 -1.81
CA LEU A 172 12.72 13.56 -1.31
C LEU A 172 11.70 12.42 -1.15
N ALA A 173 10.51 12.72 -0.62
CA ALA A 173 9.41 11.78 -0.48
C ALA A 173 8.90 11.26 -1.84
N PHE A 174 8.97 12.06 -2.91
CA PHE A 174 8.70 11.57 -4.28
C PHE A 174 9.70 10.49 -4.70
N ASN A 175 10.97 10.62 -4.33
CA ASN A 175 11.97 9.56 -4.52
C ASN A 175 11.87 8.41 -3.49
N MET A 176 10.82 8.40 -2.65
CA MET A 176 10.42 7.25 -1.86
C MET A 176 9.23 6.57 -2.53
N LYS A 177 8.16 7.32 -2.84
CA LYS A 177 6.89 6.74 -3.31
C LYS A 177 6.13 7.59 -4.35
N MET A 178 6.86 8.24 -5.25
CA MET A 178 6.34 8.90 -6.45
C MET A 178 5.13 9.80 -6.16
N MET A 179 4.06 9.71 -6.96
CA MET A 179 2.89 10.59 -6.89
C MET A 179 2.13 10.52 -5.56
N GLN A 180 2.22 9.42 -4.81
CA GLN A 180 1.61 9.32 -3.49
C GLN A 180 2.18 10.37 -2.52
N ALA A 181 3.46 10.74 -2.67
CA ALA A 181 4.08 11.78 -1.85
C ALA A 181 3.46 13.17 -2.07
N PHE A 182 2.91 13.44 -3.25
CA PHE A 182 2.32 14.73 -3.60
C PHE A 182 0.89 14.92 -3.11
N MET A 183 0.25 13.89 -2.55
CA MET A 183 -1.10 14.01 -2.03
C MET A 183 -1.23 15.04 -0.89
N VAL A 184 -0.13 15.36 -0.19
CA VAL A 184 -0.10 16.39 0.87
C VAL A 184 0.24 17.78 0.37
N LEU A 185 0.73 17.91 -0.87
CA LEU A 185 1.21 19.18 -1.42
C LEU A 185 0.13 20.28 -1.42
N PRO A 186 -1.15 20.00 -1.74
CA PRO A 186 -2.21 21.01 -1.62
C PRO A 186 -2.34 21.59 -0.20
N ALA A 187 -2.17 20.77 0.84
CA ALA A 187 -2.22 21.22 2.23
C ALA A 187 -1.06 22.17 2.56
N PHE A 188 0.15 21.87 2.07
CA PHE A 188 1.34 22.69 2.28
C PHE A 188 1.20 24.07 1.62
N VAL A 189 0.76 24.09 0.36
CA VAL A 189 0.53 25.33 -0.39
C VAL A 189 -0.56 26.16 0.29
N LEU A 190 -1.71 25.55 0.61
CA LEU A 190 -2.82 26.24 1.27
C LEU A 190 -2.39 26.85 2.60
N PHE A 191 -1.66 26.09 3.43
CA PHE A 191 -1.20 26.57 4.72
C PHE A 191 -0.23 27.75 4.59
N CYS A 192 0.67 27.74 3.61
CA CYS A 192 1.52 28.89 3.30
C CYS A 192 0.71 30.15 2.98
N LEU A 193 -0.34 30.00 2.16
CA LEU A 193 -1.18 31.11 1.72
C LEU A 193 -1.94 31.72 2.90
N ILE A 194 -2.54 30.91 3.77
CA ILE A 194 -3.43 31.40 4.85
C ILE A 194 -2.69 31.74 6.16
N ALA A 195 -1.58 31.08 6.45
CA ALA A 195 -0.92 31.17 7.76
C ALA A 195 0.32 32.08 7.77
N SER A 196 1.01 32.24 6.64
CA SER A 196 2.18 33.13 6.55
C SER A 196 1.80 34.61 6.68
N ARG A 197 2.62 35.38 7.42
CA ARG A 197 2.44 36.82 7.66
C ARG A 197 3.19 37.72 6.67
N VAL A 198 3.93 37.15 5.72
CA VAL A 198 4.67 37.94 4.72
C VAL A 198 3.73 38.48 3.63
N SER A 199 4.18 39.48 2.86
CA SER A 199 3.40 40.05 1.75
C SER A 199 3.10 39.01 0.66
N LEU A 200 1.96 39.17 -0.04
CA LEU A 200 1.52 38.20 -1.07
C LEU A 200 2.59 37.96 -2.16
N LYS A 201 3.26 39.03 -2.62
CA LYS A 201 4.37 38.92 -3.59
C LYS A 201 5.49 38.00 -3.06
N LYS A 202 5.88 38.18 -1.80
CA LYS A 202 6.91 37.33 -1.17
C LYS A 202 6.43 35.90 -0.95
N LYS A 203 5.14 35.69 -0.61
CA LYS A 203 4.55 34.34 -0.54
C LYS A 203 4.67 33.62 -1.87
N ILE A 204 4.22 34.27 -2.96
CA ILE A 204 4.24 33.71 -4.31
C ILE A 204 5.69 33.41 -4.73
N GLY A 205 6.61 34.36 -4.61
CA GLY A 205 8.02 34.13 -4.97
C GLY A 205 8.68 33.02 -4.16
N SER A 206 8.40 32.94 -2.86
CA SER A 206 8.93 31.87 -2.01
C SER A 206 8.33 30.50 -2.36
N LEU A 207 7.04 30.44 -2.67
CA LEU A 207 6.36 29.23 -3.12
C LEU A 207 6.89 28.75 -4.47
N LEU A 208 7.06 29.66 -5.44
CA LEU A 208 7.64 29.32 -6.75
C LEU A 208 9.03 28.72 -6.61
N LEU A 209 9.91 29.36 -5.83
CA LEU A 209 11.25 28.82 -5.58
C LEU A 209 11.21 27.46 -4.87
N SER A 210 10.28 27.28 -3.93
CA SER A 210 10.11 26.01 -3.21
C SER A 210 9.59 24.90 -4.13
N LEU A 211 8.70 25.23 -5.07
CA LEU A 211 8.20 24.29 -6.08
C LEU A 211 9.30 23.92 -7.09
N ILE A 212 10.13 24.88 -7.53
CA ILE A 212 11.29 24.58 -8.39
C ILE A 212 12.24 23.60 -7.70
N LEU A 213 12.57 23.85 -6.43
CA LEU A 213 13.42 22.96 -5.64
C LEU A 213 12.79 21.57 -5.47
N LEU A 214 11.49 21.52 -5.13
CA LEU A 214 10.73 20.26 -5.02
C LEU A 214 10.81 19.47 -6.33
N THR A 215 10.53 20.10 -7.47
CA THR A 215 10.54 19.45 -8.78
C THR A 215 11.94 18.96 -9.13
N GLY A 216 12.97 19.79 -8.91
CA GLY A 216 14.37 19.41 -9.17
C GLY A 216 14.80 18.19 -8.35
N ILE A 217 14.45 18.13 -7.06
CA ILE A 217 14.74 16.95 -6.23
C ILE A 217 13.90 15.76 -6.68
N SER A 218 12.60 15.94 -6.91
CA SER A 218 11.67 14.86 -7.30
C SER A 218 12.11 14.14 -8.57
N LEU A 219 12.50 14.91 -9.60
CA LEU A 219 12.86 14.36 -10.91
C LEU A 219 14.34 13.97 -11.02
N SER A 220 15.17 14.29 -10.02
CA SER A 220 16.63 14.09 -10.10
C SER A 220 17.03 12.66 -10.48
N TRP A 221 16.54 11.65 -9.74
CA TRP A 221 16.87 10.25 -10.03
C TRP A 221 16.23 9.77 -11.33
N ALA A 222 14.93 10.05 -11.53
CA ALA A 222 14.20 9.62 -12.71
C ALA A 222 14.84 10.13 -14.01
N VAL A 223 15.25 11.39 -14.06
CA VAL A 223 15.92 11.98 -15.24
C VAL A 223 17.27 11.32 -15.48
N ILE A 224 18.07 11.07 -14.44
CA ILE A 224 19.37 10.39 -14.59
C ILE A 224 19.18 8.97 -15.13
N VAL A 225 18.23 8.22 -14.58
CA VAL A 225 17.94 6.85 -15.01
C VAL A 225 17.42 6.81 -16.45
N ASP A 226 16.41 7.61 -16.77
CA ASP A 226 15.77 7.59 -18.10
C ASP A 226 16.69 8.14 -19.21
N SER A 227 17.67 8.98 -18.86
CA SER A 227 18.71 9.47 -19.80
C SER A 227 19.92 8.53 -19.92
N THR A 228 20.06 7.55 -19.04
CA THR A 228 21.12 6.54 -19.13
C THR A 228 20.71 5.46 -20.14
N SER A 229 21.67 5.03 -20.98
CA SER A 229 21.45 3.98 -21.98
C SER A 229 20.85 2.72 -21.34
N SER A 230 19.82 2.15 -21.97
CA SER A 230 19.17 0.92 -21.50
C SER A 230 20.11 -0.28 -21.43
N SER A 231 21.20 -0.29 -22.22
CA SER A 231 22.22 -1.35 -22.18
C SER A 231 23.15 -1.27 -20.97
N SER A 232 23.15 -0.16 -20.23
CA SER A 232 24.06 0.09 -19.10
C SER A 232 23.32 0.29 -17.77
N ARG A 233 22.04 -0.10 -17.69
CA ARG A 233 21.22 -0.03 -16.47
C ARG A 233 20.20 -1.17 -16.45
N PRO A 234 19.66 -1.51 -15.28
CA PRO A 234 18.58 -2.49 -15.19
C PRO A 234 17.30 -1.97 -15.87
N TYR A 235 16.44 -2.90 -16.27
CA TYR A 235 15.09 -2.58 -16.71
C TYR A 235 14.26 -2.00 -15.56
N ILE A 236 13.48 -0.95 -15.81
CA ILE A 236 12.61 -0.36 -14.79
C ILE A 236 11.39 -1.25 -14.57
N GLY A 237 11.38 -1.99 -13.47
CA GLY A 237 10.31 -2.92 -13.13
C GLY A 237 8.93 -2.26 -13.07
N SER A 238 7.90 -3.00 -13.49
CA SER A 238 6.50 -2.53 -13.60
C SER A 238 6.27 -1.35 -14.56
N SER A 239 7.20 -1.13 -15.50
CA SER A 239 7.02 -0.22 -16.64
C SER A 239 6.82 -1.01 -17.93
N GLN A 240 6.31 -0.37 -18.99
CA GLN A 240 6.19 -0.98 -20.32
C GLN A 240 7.26 -0.44 -21.29
N THR A 241 7.77 0.75 -21.02
CA THR A 241 8.72 1.48 -21.88
C THR A 241 10.10 1.62 -21.26
N ASN A 242 10.38 0.89 -20.17
CA ASN A 242 11.65 0.95 -19.45
C ASN A 242 11.97 2.36 -18.92
N SER A 243 10.95 3.05 -18.38
CA SER A 243 11.04 4.45 -17.92
C SER A 243 10.51 4.62 -16.49
N VAL A 244 11.28 5.34 -15.67
CA VAL A 244 10.89 5.76 -14.33
C VAL A 244 9.76 6.79 -14.38
N LEU A 245 9.79 7.71 -15.35
CA LEU A 245 8.73 8.72 -15.49
C LEU A 245 7.40 8.07 -15.89
N GLU A 246 7.42 7.09 -16.79
CA GLU A 246 6.24 6.27 -17.09
C GLU A 246 5.72 5.57 -15.82
N LEU A 247 6.60 4.89 -15.06
CA LEU A 247 6.23 4.23 -13.81
C LEU A 247 5.63 5.21 -12.78
N ALA A 248 6.17 6.43 -12.69
CA ALA A 248 5.76 7.44 -11.74
C ALA A 248 4.41 8.08 -12.07
N PHE A 249 4.20 8.48 -13.33
CA PHE A 249 2.99 9.18 -13.76
C PHE A 249 1.88 8.24 -14.24
N GLY A 250 2.21 7.04 -14.71
CA GLY A 250 1.28 5.96 -15.09
C GLY A 250 0.86 5.13 -13.89
N TYR A 251 1.45 3.95 -13.72
CA TYR A 251 1.09 2.95 -12.69
C TYR A 251 1.01 3.50 -11.25
N ASN A 252 1.98 4.32 -10.83
CA ASN A 252 1.97 4.94 -9.50
C ASN A 252 1.21 6.29 -9.45
N GLY A 253 0.65 6.74 -10.57
CA GLY A 253 -0.01 8.03 -10.73
C GLY A 253 -1.44 7.91 -11.24
N THR A 254 -1.65 8.25 -12.51
CA THR A 254 -2.99 8.43 -13.11
C THR A 254 -3.78 7.12 -13.21
N GLU A 255 -3.12 5.98 -13.44
CA GLU A 255 -3.79 4.68 -13.54
C GLU A 255 -4.53 4.33 -12.25
N ARG A 256 -4.05 4.78 -11.09
CA ARG A 256 -4.73 4.58 -9.80
C ARG A 256 -6.16 5.14 -9.79
N LEU A 257 -6.43 6.17 -10.59
CA LEU A 257 -7.75 6.77 -10.75
C LEU A 257 -8.47 6.27 -12.01
N LEU A 258 -7.75 6.11 -13.11
CA LEU A 258 -8.33 5.84 -14.44
C LEU A 258 -8.52 4.34 -14.73
N GLY A 259 -7.93 3.46 -13.92
CA GLY A 259 -7.89 2.02 -14.16
C GLY A 259 -6.48 1.55 -14.52
N GLN A 260 -6.17 0.31 -14.14
CA GLN A 260 -4.86 -0.30 -14.38
C GLN A 260 -4.74 -0.75 -15.82
N THR A 261 -3.70 -0.29 -16.52
CA THR A 261 -3.37 -0.72 -17.90
C THR A 261 -2.02 -1.42 -17.97
N THR A 262 -1.18 -1.26 -16.95
CA THR A 262 0.15 -1.86 -16.85
C THR A 262 0.19 -2.96 -15.77
N GLY A 263 1.03 -3.99 -15.97
CA GLY A 263 1.21 -5.06 -14.97
C GLY A 263 0.04 -6.05 -14.82
N LEU A 264 -0.88 -6.11 -15.80
CA LEU A 264 -1.99 -7.08 -15.87
C LEU A 264 -1.64 -8.24 -16.82
N ALA A 265 -1.96 -9.48 -16.44
CA ALA A 265 -1.88 -10.60 -17.36
C ALA A 265 -2.95 -10.46 -18.45
N ARG A 266 -2.66 -10.90 -19.69
CA ARG A 266 -3.57 -10.74 -20.85
C ARG A 266 -4.97 -11.36 -20.65
N GLY A 267 -5.12 -12.28 -19.68
CA GLY A 267 -6.41 -12.84 -19.25
C GLY A 267 -7.26 -11.91 -18.37
N ASP A 268 -6.64 -11.00 -17.62
CA ASP A 268 -7.33 -10.04 -16.73
C ASP A 268 -7.90 -8.83 -17.49
N MET A 269 -7.37 -8.53 -18.69
CA MET A 269 -7.88 -7.42 -19.51
C MET A 269 -9.31 -7.64 -20.00
N ASN A 270 -9.74 -8.89 -20.19
CA ASN A 270 -11.12 -9.20 -20.57
C ASN A 270 -12.13 -8.95 -19.44
N ALA A 271 -11.67 -8.83 -18.20
CA ALA A 271 -12.50 -8.53 -17.03
C ALA A 271 -12.53 -7.03 -16.71
N ALA A 272 -11.49 -6.28 -17.08
CA ALA A 272 -11.39 -4.83 -16.89
C ALA A 272 -11.98 -4.00 -18.07
N GLY A 273 -12.13 -4.59 -19.26
CA GLY A 273 -12.49 -3.90 -20.51
C GLY A 273 -13.98 -3.92 -20.91
N GLY A 274 -14.92 -4.10 -19.99
CA GLY A 274 -16.36 -4.16 -20.29
C GLY A 274 -17.05 -2.80 -20.54
N GLY A 275 -16.31 -1.77 -20.94
CA GLY A 275 -16.85 -0.46 -21.29
C GLY A 275 -16.70 -0.21 -22.79
N SER A 276 -17.71 -0.55 -23.58
CA SER A 276 -17.75 -0.25 -25.01
C SER A 276 -17.72 1.26 -25.25
N MET A 277 -16.54 1.81 -25.56
CA MET A 277 -16.45 3.10 -26.25
C MET A 277 -16.73 2.84 -27.72
N GLN A 278 -17.99 3.00 -28.10
CA GLN A 278 -18.43 3.03 -29.50
C GLN A 278 -17.83 4.29 -30.13
N SER A 279 -16.67 4.15 -30.78
CA SER A 279 -16.09 5.21 -31.60
C SER A 279 -16.93 5.38 -32.85
N ASN A 280 -17.82 6.36 -32.83
CA ASN A 280 -18.52 6.83 -34.00
C ASN A 280 -17.60 7.84 -34.72
N GLY A 281 -16.82 7.34 -35.68
CA GLY A 281 -15.89 8.17 -36.46
C GLY A 281 -15.69 7.59 -37.85
N LYS A 282 -16.48 8.07 -38.81
CA LYS A 282 -16.23 7.90 -40.25
C LYS A 282 -14.86 8.48 -40.59
N PHE A 283 -13.98 7.66 -41.15
CA PHE A 283 -12.94 8.13 -42.07
C PHE A 283 -12.73 7.08 -43.18
N SER A 284 -12.73 7.59 -44.40
CA SER A 284 -12.64 6.87 -45.67
C SER A 284 -11.21 6.80 -46.18
N ASP A 285 -10.97 5.77 -47.00
CA ASP A 285 -9.97 5.60 -48.07
C ASP A 285 -8.48 5.38 -47.75
N GLY A 286 -7.90 4.39 -48.46
CA GLY A 286 -6.46 4.26 -48.63
C GLY A 286 -5.89 2.87 -49.03
N THR A 287 -6.35 2.28 -50.13
CA THR A 287 -5.65 1.42 -51.14
C THR A 287 -4.41 0.55 -50.83
N SER A 288 -4.41 -0.62 -51.51
CA SER A 288 -3.30 -1.48 -52.03
C SER A 288 -2.68 -2.52 -51.07
N SER A 289 -2.34 -3.77 -51.43
CA SER A 289 -2.44 -4.59 -52.66
C SER A 289 -1.95 -6.03 -52.34
N SER A 290 -2.19 -6.96 -53.28
CA SER A 290 -1.51 -8.25 -53.50
C SER A 290 -2.18 -9.56 -53.02
N GLU A 291 -3.08 -10.04 -53.87
CA GLU A 291 -3.04 -11.31 -54.62
C GLU A 291 -2.17 -12.50 -54.13
N ASN A 292 -2.85 -13.63 -53.91
CA ASN A 292 -2.65 -14.96 -54.54
C ASN A 292 -3.49 -15.98 -53.75
N GLY A 293 -4.30 -16.89 -54.29
CA GLY A 293 -4.68 -17.28 -55.64
C GLY A 293 -5.46 -18.61 -55.52
N ASN A 294 -6.56 -18.75 -56.29
CA ASN A 294 -7.21 -19.96 -56.81
C ASN A 294 -7.40 -21.23 -55.93
N SER A 295 -8.48 -22.02 -55.98
CA SER A 295 -9.62 -22.15 -56.89
C SER A 295 -10.56 -23.29 -56.39
N ASN A 296 -11.78 -23.32 -56.95
CA ASN A 296 -12.88 -24.31 -56.86
C ASN A 296 -13.89 -24.05 -55.72
N GLY A 297 -15.15 -23.65 -55.93
CA GLY A 297 -15.97 -23.53 -57.13
C GLY A 297 -17.07 -24.62 -57.17
N SER A 298 -18.27 -24.32 -56.65
CA SER A 298 -19.57 -24.58 -57.33
C SER A 298 -20.80 -24.17 -56.48
N ILE A 299 -21.40 -23.10 -56.97
CA ILE A 299 -22.73 -22.49 -56.87
C ILE A 299 -23.93 -23.41 -56.54
N ARG A 300 -24.88 -22.88 -55.74
CA ARG A 300 -26.37 -22.79 -55.91
C ARG A 300 -27.04 -22.77 -54.53
N ASP A 301 -28.16 -22.12 -54.24
CA ASP A 301 -28.88 -20.95 -54.75
C ASP A 301 -29.87 -20.59 -53.61
N ASN A 302 -30.06 -19.29 -53.39
CA ASN A 302 -31.30 -18.62 -52.99
C ASN A 302 -32.29 -19.30 -52.00
N ALA A 303 -32.55 -18.68 -50.83
CA ALA A 303 -33.86 -18.08 -50.50
C ALA A 303 -34.04 -17.74 -49.00
N GLN A 304 -34.47 -16.49 -48.77
CA GLN A 304 -35.41 -16.00 -47.75
C GLN A 304 -35.25 -16.31 -46.25
N ALA A 305 -35.08 -15.20 -45.50
CA ALA A 305 -35.59 -15.05 -44.14
C ALA A 305 -37.14 -15.01 -44.15
N PRO A 306 -37.83 -15.42 -43.05
CA PRO A 306 -38.03 -14.50 -41.92
C PRO A 306 -38.00 -15.16 -40.52
N GLN A 307 -37.85 -14.34 -39.47
CA GLN A 307 -38.01 -14.71 -38.05
C GLN A 307 -39.49 -14.96 -37.64
N PRO A 308 -39.82 -15.14 -36.34
CA PRO A 308 -39.64 -16.29 -35.43
C PRO A 308 -41.01 -16.90 -35.03
N PRO A 309 -41.12 -18.03 -34.27
CA PRO A 309 -41.45 -17.90 -32.85
C PRO A 309 -41.00 -19.06 -31.93
N SER A 310 -41.19 -18.83 -30.63
CA SER A 310 -41.01 -19.65 -29.42
C SER A 310 -41.63 -21.06 -29.39
N GLY A 311 -40.95 -22.01 -28.72
CA GLY A 311 -41.59 -23.03 -27.87
C GLY A 311 -41.19 -24.50 -28.03
N GLN A 312 -40.74 -25.10 -26.91
CA GLN A 312 -40.75 -26.52 -26.50
C GLN A 312 -39.69 -27.55 -26.99
N ILE A 313 -38.84 -27.92 -26.02
CA ILE A 313 -38.52 -29.27 -25.50
C ILE A 313 -38.29 -30.40 -26.53
N GLY A 314 -37.02 -30.80 -26.64
CA GLY A 314 -36.58 -32.08 -27.20
C GLY A 314 -35.22 -32.47 -26.60
N THR A 315 -35.19 -33.59 -25.91
CA THR A 315 -34.09 -34.13 -25.12
C THR A 315 -32.93 -34.64 -25.98
N SER A 316 -31.69 -34.39 -25.56
CA SER A 316 -30.56 -35.29 -25.87
C SER A 316 -29.55 -35.32 -24.73
N ASN A 317 -29.32 -36.52 -24.22
CA ASN A 317 -28.37 -36.85 -23.16
C ASN A 317 -26.94 -36.69 -23.67
N GLY A 318 -26.16 -35.82 -23.04
CA GLY A 318 -24.71 -35.77 -23.12
C GLY A 318 -24.14 -35.58 -21.71
N ARG A 319 -23.40 -36.58 -21.23
CA ARG A 319 -22.86 -36.73 -19.87
C ARG A 319 -22.16 -35.46 -19.37
N GLY A 320 -22.77 -34.79 -18.38
CA GLY A 320 -22.16 -33.72 -17.62
C GLY A 320 -21.29 -34.27 -16.49
N GLY A 321 -19.98 -33.98 -16.55
CA GLY A 321 -19.09 -34.02 -15.40
C GLY A 321 -19.28 -32.75 -14.57
N ALA A 322 -19.66 -32.92 -13.31
CA ALA A 322 -19.87 -31.84 -12.36
C ALA A 322 -18.58 -31.05 -12.11
N PRO A 323 -18.62 -29.70 -12.01
CA PRO A 323 -17.54 -28.95 -11.39
C PRO A 323 -17.50 -29.23 -9.89
N PRO A 324 -16.32 -29.35 -9.27
CA PRO A 324 -16.21 -29.71 -7.86
C PRO A 324 -16.80 -28.60 -6.98
N THR A 325 -17.73 -29.03 -6.14
CA THR A 325 -18.43 -28.29 -5.10
C THR A 325 -17.45 -27.67 -4.11
N GLY A 326 -17.37 -26.34 -4.08
CA GLY A 326 -16.81 -25.58 -2.96
C GLY A 326 -17.79 -25.61 -1.79
N GLY A 327 -17.34 -26.11 -0.64
CA GLY A 327 -18.07 -26.10 0.63
C GLY A 327 -18.18 -24.70 1.27
N PRO A 328 -19.03 -24.54 2.31
CA PRO A 328 -19.84 -23.33 2.50
C PRO A 328 -19.38 -22.42 3.64
N ASN A 329 -19.47 -21.10 3.42
CA ASN A 329 -19.78 -19.99 4.37
C ASN A 329 -19.30 -18.67 3.72
N GLY A 330 -20.04 -17.57 3.65
CA GLY A 330 -21.26 -17.13 4.30
C GLY A 330 -21.14 -15.61 4.47
N GLY A 331 -21.86 -14.82 3.67
CA GLY A 331 -21.73 -13.35 3.66
C GLY A 331 -22.65 -12.64 2.68
N ASN A 332 -23.96 -12.91 2.79
CA ASN A 332 -25.13 -12.17 2.30
C ASN A 332 -24.89 -10.98 1.33
N GLY A 333 -24.98 -11.24 0.02
CA GLY A 333 -25.27 -10.22 -0.98
C GLY A 333 -26.78 -10.16 -1.24
N GLY A 334 -27.41 -9.02 -0.94
CA GLY A 334 -28.81 -8.76 -1.32
C GLY A 334 -28.97 -8.60 -2.85
N PRO A 335 -30.17 -8.86 -3.41
CA PRO A 335 -30.36 -8.98 -4.85
C PRO A 335 -30.58 -7.63 -5.55
N GLY A 336 -29.99 -7.50 -6.74
CA GLY A 336 -30.55 -6.67 -7.83
C GLY A 336 -30.04 -5.23 -7.95
N GLY A 337 -29.38 -4.95 -9.08
CA GLY A 337 -29.09 -3.59 -9.53
C GLY A 337 -27.90 -3.53 -10.47
N GLY A 338 -28.12 -3.76 -11.77
CA GLY A 338 -27.10 -3.67 -12.80
C GLY A 338 -26.47 -2.27 -12.86
N GLY A 339 -25.16 -2.22 -12.65
CA GLY A 339 -24.31 -1.04 -12.78
C GLY A 339 -22.87 -1.49 -12.55
N GLY A 340 -21.97 -1.21 -13.49
CA GLY A 340 -20.63 -1.78 -13.58
C GLY A 340 -19.87 -1.80 -12.26
N LYS A 341 -19.78 -2.97 -11.63
CA LYS A 341 -18.93 -3.20 -10.46
C LYS A 341 -17.51 -3.42 -10.93
N SER A 342 -16.60 -2.51 -10.56
CA SER A 342 -15.17 -2.81 -10.49
C SER A 342 -15.00 -4.11 -9.70
N ILE A 343 -14.35 -5.11 -10.30
CA ILE A 343 -14.01 -6.34 -9.61
C ILE A 343 -13.11 -5.95 -8.44
N ASN A 344 -13.55 -6.22 -7.21
CA ASN A 344 -12.85 -5.90 -5.96
C ASN A 344 -11.62 -6.80 -5.75
N MET A 345 -10.72 -6.84 -6.74
CA MET A 345 -9.54 -7.69 -6.85
C MET A 345 -8.48 -7.37 -5.79
N PHE A 346 -8.51 -6.15 -5.23
CA PHE A 346 -7.55 -5.67 -4.23
C PHE A 346 -8.11 -5.64 -2.80
N GLY A 347 -9.32 -6.16 -2.58
CA GLY A 347 -9.95 -6.16 -1.26
C GLY A 347 -10.17 -4.76 -0.68
N THR A 348 -10.42 -3.76 -1.52
CA THR A 348 -10.56 -2.35 -1.13
C THR A 348 -12.01 -1.88 -1.00
N GLY A 349 -12.97 -2.76 -1.27
CA GLY A 349 -14.39 -2.43 -1.21
C GLY A 349 -14.86 -1.61 -2.42
N ASP A 350 -16.15 -1.30 -2.44
CA ASP A 350 -16.79 -0.60 -3.55
C ASP A 350 -16.44 0.89 -3.52
N ALA A 351 -15.99 1.43 -4.65
CA ALA A 351 -15.68 2.85 -4.79
C ALA A 351 -16.90 3.73 -4.47
N GLY A 352 -16.68 4.78 -3.68
CA GLY A 352 -17.72 5.72 -3.28
C GLY A 352 -17.37 6.47 -1.99
N PRO A 353 -18.13 7.53 -1.63
CA PRO A 353 -17.84 8.38 -0.47
C PRO A 353 -17.78 7.64 0.87
N LEU A 354 -18.42 6.47 0.96
CA LEU A 354 -18.47 5.65 2.16
C LEU A 354 -17.46 4.50 2.15
N ARG A 355 -16.56 4.39 1.16
CA ARG A 355 -15.60 3.27 1.04
C ARG A 355 -14.73 3.09 2.28
N LEU A 356 -14.27 4.18 2.89
CA LEU A 356 -13.49 4.13 4.13
C LEU A 356 -14.29 3.60 5.35
N PHE A 357 -15.62 3.54 5.27
CA PHE A 357 -16.49 3.02 6.32
C PHE A 357 -16.92 1.56 6.06
N GLN A 358 -16.57 1.01 4.90
CA GLN A 358 -16.83 -0.39 4.58
C GLN A 358 -15.88 -1.32 5.35
N SER A 359 -16.29 -2.56 5.59
CA SER A 359 -15.49 -3.57 6.32
C SER A 359 -14.11 -3.80 5.69
N ALA A 360 -14.00 -3.65 4.37
CA ALA A 360 -12.74 -3.78 3.63
C ALA A 360 -11.62 -2.84 4.12
N LEU A 361 -11.96 -1.59 4.46
CA LEU A 361 -10.97 -0.55 4.79
C LEU A 361 -11.08 -0.02 6.21
N SER A 362 -12.28 -0.06 6.80
CA SER A 362 -12.57 0.58 8.08
C SER A 362 -11.68 0.06 9.21
N GLY A 363 -11.45 -1.26 9.27
CA GLY A 363 -10.59 -1.90 10.27
C GLY A 363 -9.13 -1.45 10.22
N GLN A 364 -8.68 -0.91 9.08
CA GLN A 364 -7.31 -0.44 8.90
C GLN A 364 -7.08 0.96 9.47
N ILE A 365 -8.04 1.88 9.30
CA ILE A 365 -7.77 3.32 9.51
C ILE A 365 -8.91 4.14 10.14
N SER A 366 -10.16 3.67 10.07
CA SER A 366 -11.34 4.55 10.31
C SER A 366 -11.80 4.62 11.76
N TRP A 367 -11.18 3.90 12.68
CA TRP A 367 -11.60 3.78 14.09
C TRP A 367 -11.86 5.11 14.80
N MET A 368 -11.00 6.11 14.56
CA MET A 368 -11.08 7.45 15.17
C MET A 368 -11.58 8.52 14.19
N LEU A 369 -11.94 8.13 12.95
CA LEU A 369 -12.38 9.06 11.92
C LEU A 369 -13.67 9.81 12.33
N PRO A 370 -14.74 9.16 12.85
CA PRO A 370 -15.93 9.89 13.32
C PRO A 370 -15.61 10.92 14.42
N PHE A 371 -14.75 10.56 15.38
CA PHE A 371 -14.32 11.46 16.44
C PHE A 371 -13.59 12.69 15.87
N ALA A 372 -12.68 12.49 14.91
CA ALA A 372 -11.96 13.56 14.24
C ALA A 372 -12.90 14.50 13.46
N LEU A 373 -13.91 13.97 12.76
CA LEU A 373 -14.88 14.76 12.00
C LEU A 373 -15.78 15.60 12.90
N ILE A 374 -16.28 15.05 14.01
CA ILE A 374 -17.07 15.81 14.98
C ILE A 374 -16.18 16.82 15.73
N GLY A 375 -14.93 16.45 16.00
CA GLY A 375 -13.91 17.36 16.52
C GLY A 375 -13.68 18.58 15.63
N LEU A 376 -13.64 18.40 14.31
CA LEU A 376 -13.55 19.49 13.34
C LEU A 376 -14.76 20.44 13.44
N LEU A 377 -15.98 19.90 13.59
CA LEU A 377 -17.16 20.73 13.87
C LEU A 377 -16.99 21.53 15.17
N GLY A 378 -16.44 20.91 16.22
CA GLY A 378 -16.08 21.59 17.47
C GLY A 378 -15.11 22.76 17.26
N VAL A 379 -14.08 22.59 16.43
CA VAL A 379 -13.15 23.68 16.08
C VAL A 379 -13.88 24.81 15.34
N ILE A 380 -14.72 24.49 14.36
CA ILE A 380 -15.47 25.49 13.57
C ILE A 380 -16.41 26.29 14.49
N VAL A 381 -17.17 25.61 15.35
CA VAL A 381 -18.09 26.24 16.30
C VAL A 381 -17.34 27.15 17.27
N SER A 382 -16.23 26.65 17.81
CA SER A 382 -15.36 27.40 18.72
C SER A 382 -14.81 28.67 18.02
N TRP A 383 -14.37 28.56 16.77
CA TRP A 383 -13.88 29.70 15.99
C TRP A 383 -14.98 30.70 15.68
N CYS A 384 -16.18 30.25 15.28
CA CYS A 384 -17.32 31.13 15.04
C CYS A 384 -17.67 32.00 16.26
N ARG A 385 -17.47 31.47 17.47
CA ARG A 385 -17.70 32.17 18.74
C ARG A 385 -16.59 33.16 19.11
N ASN A 386 -15.34 32.88 18.72
CA ASN A 386 -14.22 33.79 18.97
C ASN A 386 -13.22 33.80 17.80
N ARG A 387 -13.62 34.45 16.71
CA ARG A 387 -12.88 34.44 15.44
C ARG A 387 -11.43 34.92 15.58
N ARG A 388 -11.22 36.00 16.36
CA ARG A 388 -9.89 36.60 16.56
C ARG A 388 -9.01 35.72 17.45
N GLY A 389 -9.54 35.26 18.59
CA GLY A 389 -8.78 34.46 19.54
C GLY A 389 -8.39 33.07 19.04
N GLN A 390 -9.15 32.52 18.08
CA GLN A 390 -8.96 31.14 17.61
C GLN A 390 -8.46 31.05 16.16
N ALA A 391 -8.04 32.16 15.55
CA ALA A 391 -7.55 32.17 14.18
C ALA A 391 -6.32 31.27 13.97
N ALA A 392 -5.43 31.17 14.97
CA ALA A 392 -4.25 30.29 14.89
C ALA A 392 -4.64 28.80 14.97
N GLU A 393 -5.49 28.44 15.93
CA GLU A 393 -6.04 27.09 16.10
C GLU A 393 -6.74 26.62 14.82
N LEU A 394 -7.58 27.49 14.20
CA LEU A 394 -8.26 27.18 12.96
C LEU A 394 -7.27 26.95 11.79
N LYS A 395 -6.26 27.81 11.62
CA LYS A 395 -5.31 27.68 10.50
C LYS A 395 -4.52 26.37 10.54
N GLU A 396 -4.06 25.96 11.73
CA GLU A 396 -3.38 24.67 11.88
C GLU A 396 -4.35 23.49 11.71
N THR A 397 -5.61 23.63 12.15
CA THR A 397 -6.64 22.63 11.88
C THR A 397 -6.90 22.49 10.38
N ILE A 398 -6.99 23.61 9.65
CA ILE A 398 -7.16 23.62 8.18
C ILE A 398 -6.03 22.87 7.49
N PHE A 399 -4.78 22.97 7.97
CA PHE A 399 -3.68 22.18 7.40
C PHE A 399 -3.95 20.67 7.50
N TRP A 400 -4.32 20.17 8.68
CA TRP A 400 -4.62 18.76 8.88
C TRP A 400 -5.86 18.31 8.11
N THR A 401 -6.89 19.14 8.03
CA THR A 401 -8.10 18.87 7.23
C THR A 401 -7.79 18.87 5.72
N ALA A 402 -6.93 19.78 5.25
CA ALA A 402 -6.51 19.86 3.85
C ALA A 402 -5.56 18.72 3.45
N TRP A 403 -4.96 18.03 4.43
CA TRP A 403 -4.34 16.72 4.21
C TRP A 403 -5.41 15.63 4.20
N LEU A 404 -6.25 15.55 5.25
CA LEU A 404 -7.23 14.47 5.42
C LEU A 404 -8.18 14.33 4.23
N VAL A 405 -8.85 15.43 3.86
CA VAL A 405 -10.01 15.39 2.95
C VAL A 405 -9.61 14.97 1.53
N PRO A 406 -8.58 15.56 0.89
CA PRO A 406 -8.16 15.12 -0.44
C PRO A 406 -7.64 13.68 -0.45
N VAL A 407 -6.88 13.28 0.57
CA VAL A 407 -6.35 11.90 0.66
C VAL A 407 -7.49 10.90 0.87
N ALA A 408 -8.45 11.21 1.74
CA ALA A 408 -9.63 10.37 1.95
C ALA A 408 -10.51 10.31 0.69
N GLY A 409 -10.66 11.43 -0.01
CA GLY A 409 -11.35 11.52 -1.29
C GLY A 409 -10.71 10.62 -2.35
N PHE A 410 -9.38 10.67 -2.49
CA PHE A 410 -8.64 9.79 -3.40
C PHE A 410 -8.91 8.31 -3.11
N PHE A 411 -8.73 7.86 -1.87
CA PHE A 411 -8.98 6.46 -1.52
C PHE A 411 -10.45 6.06 -1.60
N SER A 412 -11.37 7.02 -1.60
CA SER A 412 -12.80 6.75 -1.82
C SER A 412 -13.12 6.47 -3.29
N ILE A 413 -12.39 7.07 -4.24
CA ILE A 413 -12.70 6.99 -5.69
C ILE A 413 -11.68 6.22 -6.53
N ALA A 414 -10.48 5.95 -6.01
CA ALA A 414 -9.41 5.28 -6.75
C ALA A 414 -9.86 3.92 -7.29
N GLY A 415 -9.54 3.64 -8.56
CA GLY A 415 -9.85 2.38 -9.23
C GLY A 415 -9.13 1.19 -8.57
N PHE A 416 -7.86 1.36 -8.19
CA PHE A 416 -7.11 0.34 -7.47
C PHE A 416 -6.02 0.91 -6.55
N PHE A 417 -5.78 0.26 -5.42
CA PHE A 417 -4.70 0.52 -4.48
C PHE A 417 -4.60 -0.63 -3.47
N HIS A 418 -3.53 -0.65 -2.67
CA HIS A 418 -3.41 -1.60 -1.56
C HIS A 418 -3.81 -0.94 -0.25
N GLN A 419 -4.46 -1.71 0.63
CA GLN A 419 -5.01 -1.21 1.90
C GLN A 419 -3.98 -0.47 2.76
N TYR A 420 -2.71 -0.89 2.73
CA TYR A 420 -1.65 -0.26 3.50
C TYR A 420 -1.32 1.18 3.11
N TYR A 421 -1.73 1.64 1.91
CA TYR A 421 -1.57 3.04 1.51
C TYR A 421 -2.38 3.99 2.40
N LEU A 422 -3.40 3.47 3.12
CA LEU A 422 -4.23 4.22 4.06
C LEU A 422 -3.45 4.79 5.25
N ILE A 423 -2.21 4.36 5.50
CA ILE A 423 -1.31 5.00 6.47
C ILE A 423 -1.14 6.51 6.22
N MET A 424 -1.33 6.98 4.99
CA MET A 424 -1.35 8.41 4.66
C MET A 424 -2.43 9.22 5.40
N LEU A 425 -3.49 8.57 5.89
CA LEU A 425 -4.56 9.18 6.68
C LEU A 425 -4.27 9.16 8.19
N ALA A 426 -3.29 8.36 8.65
CA ALA A 426 -3.01 8.19 10.07
C ALA A 426 -2.62 9.51 10.77
N PRO A 427 -1.66 10.31 10.24
CA PRO A 427 -1.28 11.55 10.90
C PRO A 427 -2.41 12.59 11.02
N PRO A 428 -3.19 12.92 9.97
CA PRO A 428 -4.26 13.90 10.12
C PRO A 428 -5.42 13.39 10.98
N ILE A 429 -5.78 12.10 10.96
CA ILE A 429 -6.80 11.55 11.88
C ILE A 429 -6.33 11.68 13.33
N ALA A 430 -5.07 11.33 13.61
CA ALA A 430 -4.48 11.45 14.92
C ALA A 430 -4.41 12.91 15.41
N ALA A 431 -3.93 13.82 14.55
CA ALA A 431 -3.89 15.25 14.84
C ALA A 431 -5.29 15.80 15.16
N LEU A 432 -6.27 15.54 14.29
CA LEU A 432 -7.64 16.05 14.43
C LEU A 432 -8.38 15.42 15.62
N SER A 433 -8.04 14.19 16.01
CA SER A 433 -8.56 13.59 17.25
C SER A 433 -8.07 14.35 18.49
N GLY A 434 -6.77 14.68 18.56
CA GLY A 434 -6.22 15.47 19.67
C GLY A 434 -6.72 16.90 19.70
N ILE A 435 -6.75 17.57 18.54
CA ILE A 435 -7.27 18.93 18.36
C ILE A 435 -8.76 18.99 18.72
N GLY A 436 -9.54 18.04 18.20
CA GLY A 436 -10.98 17.93 18.42
C GLY A 436 -11.34 17.71 19.87
N TRP A 437 -10.62 16.83 20.58
CA TRP A 437 -10.81 16.69 22.03
C TRP A 437 -10.55 18.01 22.76
N TYR A 438 -9.47 18.73 22.43
CA TYR A 438 -9.12 19.98 23.10
C TYR A 438 -10.21 21.05 22.92
N THR A 439 -10.73 21.22 21.71
CA THR A 439 -11.78 22.21 21.44
C THR A 439 -13.13 21.79 22.03
N MET A 440 -13.54 20.53 21.83
CA MET A 440 -14.81 20.04 22.36
C MET A 440 -14.80 19.98 23.90
N TYR A 441 -13.68 19.67 24.55
CA TYR A 441 -13.56 19.73 26.01
C TYR A 441 -13.74 21.17 26.54
N ARG A 442 -13.17 22.17 25.85
CA ARG A 442 -13.38 23.58 26.21
C ARG A 442 -14.84 24.01 26.03
N LEU A 443 -15.49 23.57 24.96
CA LEU A 443 -16.92 23.85 24.75
C LEU A 443 -17.78 23.14 25.81
N PHE A 444 -17.45 21.90 26.15
CA PHE A 444 -18.10 21.13 27.21
C PHE A 444 -18.00 21.83 28.56
N GLN A 445 -16.83 22.38 28.90
CA GLN A 445 -16.61 23.07 30.18
C GLN A 445 -17.26 24.46 30.25
N ASN A 446 -17.16 25.25 29.19
CA ASN A 446 -17.44 26.69 29.25
C ASN A 446 -18.83 27.09 28.75
N ASN A 447 -19.60 26.18 28.15
CA ASN A 447 -20.87 26.51 27.53
C ASN A 447 -22.04 25.76 28.16
N LYS A 448 -23.21 26.41 28.20
CA LYS A 448 -24.47 25.83 28.68
C LYS A 448 -25.37 25.30 27.54
N ASP A 449 -25.09 25.69 26.31
CA ASP A 449 -25.89 25.42 25.10
C ASP A 449 -25.52 24.09 24.39
N TRP A 450 -26.08 23.90 23.20
CA TRP A 450 -25.94 22.70 22.37
C TRP A 450 -24.48 22.30 22.07
N ALA A 451 -23.55 23.27 22.00
CA ALA A 451 -22.16 22.98 21.65
C ALA A 451 -21.43 22.17 22.73
N SER A 452 -21.93 22.20 23.97
CA SER A 452 -21.42 21.35 25.04
C SER A 452 -21.70 19.86 24.80
N TYR A 453 -22.72 19.50 24.01
CA TYR A 453 -23.05 18.11 23.70
C TYR A 453 -22.19 17.52 22.59
N LEU A 454 -21.34 18.30 21.92
CA LEU A 454 -20.46 17.82 20.86
C LEU A 454 -19.50 16.72 21.36
N LEU A 455 -18.94 16.85 22.57
CA LEU A 455 -18.04 15.84 23.12
C LEU A 455 -18.76 14.52 23.45
N PRO A 456 -19.88 14.50 24.22
CA PRO A 456 -20.69 13.30 24.40
C PRO A 456 -21.16 12.68 23.07
N ALA A 457 -21.57 13.50 22.09
CA ALA A 457 -21.99 13.03 20.78
C ALA A 457 -20.82 12.39 20.01
N ALA A 458 -19.63 12.98 20.06
CA ALA A 458 -18.43 12.40 19.45
C ALA A 458 -18.09 11.04 20.03
N VAL A 459 -18.18 10.88 21.36
CA VAL A 459 -17.98 9.59 22.03
C VAL A 459 -19.03 8.57 21.59
N LEU A 460 -20.31 8.95 21.62
CA LEU A 460 -21.41 8.04 21.27
C LEU A 460 -21.35 7.58 19.82
N ILE A 461 -21.20 8.51 18.87
CA ILE A 461 -21.17 8.21 17.44
C ILE A 461 -19.95 7.38 17.08
N THR A 462 -18.79 7.66 17.69
CA THR A 462 -17.59 6.86 17.46
C THR A 462 -17.76 5.46 18.04
N ALA A 463 -18.25 5.31 19.26
CA ALA A 463 -18.50 4.00 19.86
C ALA A 463 -19.52 3.18 19.04
N ALA A 464 -20.62 3.80 18.59
CA ALA A 464 -21.62 3.17 17.74
C ALA A 464 -21.03 2.72 16.39
N PHE A 465 -20.19 3.55 15.77
CA PHE A 465 -19.48 3.18 14.55
C PHE A 465 -18.51 2.02 14.77
N GLN A 466 -17.76 2.02 15.87
CA GLN A 466 -16.86 0.92 16.20
C GLN A 466 -17.63 -0.38 16.49
N VAL A 467 -18.79 -0.31 17.15
CA VAL A 467 -19.72 -1.44 17.32
C VAL A 467 -20.18 -1.98 15.96
N TYR A 468 -20.56 -1.09 15.03
CA TYR A 468 -20.89 -1.47 13.66
C TYR A 468 -19.72 -2.17 12.97
N MET A 469 -18.50 -1.65 13.08
CA MET A 469 -17.31 -2.31 12.53
C MET A 469 -17.09 -3.70 13.13
N LEU A 470 -17.18 -3.83 14.46
CA LEU A 470 -17.02 -5.11 15.16
C LEU A 470 -18.06 -6.15 14.76
N SER A 471 -19.27 -5.72 14.36
CA SER A 471 -20.32 -6.64 13.91
C SER A 471 -19.87 -7.52 12.74
N ALA A 472 -19.00 -6.98 11.87
CA ALA A 472 -18.43 -7.69 10.72
C ALA A 472 -17.36 -8.75 11.11
N TYR A 473 -16.92 -8.78 12.37
CA TYR A 473 -15.85 -9.67 12.85
C TYR A 473 -16.31 -10.62 13.98
N THR A 474 -17.62 -10.69 14.23
CA THR A 474 -18.20 -11.45 15.34
C THR A 474 -17.91 -12.95 15.29
N SER A 475 -17.70 -13.53 14.11
CA SER A 475 -17.30 -14.93 13.97
C SER A 475 -15.85 -15.18 14.41
N GLN A 476 -14.94 -14.21 14.23
CA GLN A 476 -13.52 -14.34 14.57
C GLN A 476 -13.23 -14.02 16.05
N ILE A 477 -13.91 -13.01 16.62
CA ILE A 477 -13.61 -12.53 17.99
C ILE A 477 -14.75 -12.73 18.99
N GLY A 478 -15.92 -13.19 18.55
CA GLY A 478 -17.12 -13.33 19.37
C GLY A 478 -17.88 -12.01 19.60
N ASN A 479 -19.16 -12.13 19.97
CA ASN A 479 -20.05 -10.98 20.18
C ASN A 479 -19.73 -10.15 21.43
N VAL A 480 -18.97 -10.70 22.37
CA VAL A 480 -18.70 -10.06 23.68
C VAL A 480 -18.00 -8.71 23.52
N TRP A 481 -17.03 -8.59 22.61
CA TRP A 481 -16.31 -7.34 22.37
C TRP A 481 -17.24 -6.21 21.92
N MET A 482 -18.22 -6.54 21.08
CA MET A 482 -19.22 -5.59 20.60
C MET A 482 -20.08 -5.07 21.77
N TYR A 483 -20.56 -5.97 22.64
CA TYR A 483 -21.36 -5.58 23.80
C TYR A 483 -20.55 -4.78 24.82
N VAL A 484 -19.31 -5.20 25.12
CA VAL A 484 -18.43 -4.49 26.06
C VAL A 484 -18.15 -3.07 25.57
N LEU A 485 -17.77 -2.90 24.30
CA LEU A 485 -17.50 -1.58 23.74
C LEU A 485 -18.78 -0.72 23.69
N GLY A 486 -19.90 -1.30 23.30
CA GLY A 486 -21.20 -0.62 23.26
C GLY A 486 -21.63 -0.12 24.65
N LEU A 487 -21.54 -0.98 25.67
CA LEU A 487 -21.89 -0.63 27.06
C LEU A 487 -20.93 0.41 27.65
N LEU A 488 -19.62 0.26 27.46
CA LEU A 488 -18.64 1.24 27.95
C LEU A 488 -18.77 2.59 27.23
N GLY A 489 -19.01 2.57 25.92
CA GLY A 489 -19.22 3.77 25.11
C GLY A 489 -20.49 4.52 25.53
N LEU A 490 -21.62 3.81 25.60
CA LEU A 490 -22.90 4.38 26.05
C LEU A 490 -22.80 4.86 27.51
N GLY A 491 -22.24 4.06 28.40
CA GLY A 491 -22.03 4.41 29.80
C GLY A 491 -21.17 5.66 29.95
N SER A 492 -20.06 5.75 29.22
CA SER A 492 -19.21 6.95 29.18
C SER A 492 -19.97 8.19 28.72
N THR A 493 -20.78 8.06 27.66
CA THR A 493 -21.62 9.16 27.17
C THR A 493 -22.63 9.60 28.23
N LEU A 494 -23.36 8.67 28.86
CA LEU A 494 -24.34 8.98 29.91
C LEU A 494 -23.68 9.68 31.10
N VAL A 495 -22.52 9.20 31.54
CA VAL A 495 -21.72 9.82 32.60
C VAL A 495 -21.34 11.26 32.25
N LEU A 496 -20.89 11.50 31.00
CA LEU A 496 -20.58 12.86 30.54
C LEU A 496 -21.82 13.78 30.46
N LEU A 497 -23.00 13.23 30.16
CA LEU A 497 -24.26 14.00 30.14
C LEU A 497 -24.78 14.31 31.54
N MET A 498 -24.63 13.39 32.49
CA MET A 498 -25.16 13.52 33.85
C MET A 498 -24.26 14.36 34.76
N LEU A 499 -22.93 14.30 34.59
CA LEU A 499 -22.02 15.05 35.44
C LEU A 499 -22.06 16.55 35.13
N LYS A 500 -22.12 17.35 36.20
CA LYS A 500 -21.96 18.80 36.09
C LYS A 500 -20.64 19.11 35.40
N ARG A 501 -20.68 20.00 34.42
CA ARG A 501 -19.51 20.39 33.59
C ARG A 501 -18.33 20.84 34.45
N SER A 502 -18.62 21.54 35.54
CA SER A 502 -17.67 22.01 36.56
C SER A 502 -17.16 20.95 37.55
N HIS A 503 -17.50 19.68 37.37
CA HIS A 503 -17.07 18.63 38.30
C HIS A 503 -15.55 18.44 38.25
N PRO A 504 -14.87 18.27 39.41
CA PRO A 504 -13.40 18.21 39.48
C PRO A 504 -12.78 17.07 38.65
N PHE A 505 -13.55 16.00 38.39
CA PHE A 505 -13.12 14.83 37.61
C PHE A 505 -13.53 14.86 36.13
N SER A 506 -14.17 15.94 35.66
CA SER A 506 -14.67 16.04 34.29
C SER A 506 -13.58 15.78 33.24
N LYS A 507 -12.37 16.30 33.44
CA LYS A 507 -11.24 16.06 32.54
C LYS A 507 -10.88 14.58 32.46
N GLN A 508 -10.74 13.92 33.60
CA GLN A 508 -10.37 12.51 33.71
C GLN A 508 -11.40 11.63 33.02
N LEU A 509 -12.69 11.94 33.18
CA LEU A 509 -13.76 11.20 32.51
C LEU A 509 -13.66 11.28 30.99
N THR A 510 -13.37 12.47 30.43
CA THR A 510 -13.19 12.58 28.97
C THR A 510 -11.97 11.80 28.46
N ILE A 511 -10.92 11.68 29.27
CA ILE A 511 -9.76 10.86 28.96
C ILE A 511 -10.13 9.37 29.03
N ILE A 512 -10.90 8.96 30.04
CA ILE A 512 -11.41 7.58 30.16
C ILE A 512 -12.29 7.23 28.95
N SER A 513 -13.18 8.12 28.52
CA SER A 513 -14.00 7.92 27.32
C SER A 513 -13.14 7.73 26.07
N LEU A 514 -12.06 8.50 25.91
CA LEU A 514 -11.11 8.28 24.81
C LEU A 514 -10.37 6.95 24.92
N CYS A 515 -9.97 6.53 26.13
CA CYS A 515 -9.37 5.22 26.35
C CYS A 515 -10.33 4.08 25.96
N VAL A 516 -11.63 4.21 26.27
CA VAL A 516 -12.66 3.27 25.82
C VAL A 516 -12.70 3.16 24.29
N LEU A 517 -12.70 4.29 23.57
CA LEU A 517 -12.67 4.31 22.10
C LEU A 517 -11.38 3.76 21.49
N LEU A 518 -10.31 3.61 22.29
CA LEU A 518 -9.02 3.08 21.85
C LEU A 518 -8.84 1.59 22.18
N LEU A 519 -9.74 0.96 22.95
CA LEU A 519 -9.63 -0.47 23.30
C LEU A 519 -9.55 -1.35 22.05
N THR A 520 -10.39 -1.08 21.06
CA THR A 520 -10.42 -1.84 19.80
C THR A 520 -9.25 -1.52 18.87
N PRO A 521 -8.86 -0.25 18.62
CA PRO A 521 -7.60 0.07 17.95
C PRO A 521 -6.37 -0.58 18.59
N ILE A 522 -6.29 -0.67 19.92
CA ILE A 522 -5.17 -1.35 20.61
C ILE A 522 -5.13 -2.82 20.22
N TYR A 523 -6.27 -3.52 20.29
CA TYR A 523 -6.31 -4.92 19.88
C TYR A 523 -5.98 -5.09 18.38
N TRP A 524 -6.57 -4.27 17.51
CA TRP A 524 -6.31 -4.32 16.05
C TRP A 524 -4.85 -4.06 15.72
N SER A 525 -4.24 -3.03 16.30
CA SER A 525 -2.81 -2.71 16.10
C SER A 525 -1.87 -3.78 16.66
N ALA A 526 -2.30 -4.55 17.66
CA ALA A 526 -1.55 -5.69 18.17
C ALA A 526 -1.67 -6.95 17.30
N THR A 527 -2.67 -7.05 16.41
CA THR A 527 -2.90 -8.29 15.63
C THR A 527 -1.71 -8.75 14.78
N PRO A 528 -0.91 -7.87 14.13
CA PRO A 528 0.28 -8.33 13.40
C PRO A 528 1.36 -8.95 14.32
N LEU A 529 1.36 -8.59 15.61
CA LEU A 529 2.26 -9.19 16.61
C LEU A 529 1.71 -10.53 17.12
N LEU A 530 0.38 -10.62 17.27
CA LEU A 530 -0.29 -11.78 17.87
C LEU A 530 -0.47 -12.94 16.91
N TYR A 531 -0.70 -12.65 15.63
CA TYR A 531 -1.08 -13.65 14.62
C TYR A 531 -0.12 -13.73 13.43
N GLY A 532 0.96 -12.93 13.44
CA GLY A 532 1.79 -12.71 12.24
C GLY A 532 1.09 -11.79 11.24
N GLY A 533 1.65 -11.64 10.05
CA GLY A 533 1.08 -10.78 9.01
C GLY A 533 1.70 -11.02 7.65
N ASN A 534 1.09 -10.44 6.61
CA ASN A 534 1.62 -10.48 5.26
C ASN A 534 2.52 -9.26 5.04
N SER A 535 3.81 -9.48 4.79
CA SER A 535 4.78 -8.40 4.60
C SER A 535 4.64 -7.69 3.25
N VAL A 536 4.08 -8.36 2.23
CA VAL A 536 3.80 -7.79 0.90
C VAL A 536 2.57 -6.90 0.93
N LEU A 537 1.51 -7.36 1.59
CA LEU A 537 0.23 -6.67 1.76
C LEU A 537 -0.06 -6.46 3.26
N PRO A 538 0.66 -5.56 3.96
CA PRO A 538 0.45 -5.36 5.38
C PRO A 538 -0.98 -4.95 5.70
N GLU A 539 -1.57 -5.64 6.67
CA GLU A 539 -2.90 -5.35 7.15
C GLU A 539 -2.98 -5.58 8.66
N SER A 540 -4.07 -5.11 9.27
CA SER A 540 -4.42 -5.38 10.66
C SER A 540 -5.82 -5.94 10.78
N GLY A 541 -5.99 -6.87 11.70
CA GLY A 541 -7.28 -7.35 12.16
C GLY A 541 -7.29 -8.84 12.47
N PRO A 542 -8.38 -9.32 13.08
CA PRO A 542 -8.52 -10.70 13.53
C PRO A 542 -8.58 -11.70 12.36
N GLN A 543 -8.81 -11.26 11.13
CA GLN A 543 -8.72 -12.10 9.94
C GLN A 543 -7.34 -12.76 9.79
N LEU A 544 -6.27 -12.13 10.30
CA LEU A 544 -4.92 -12.67 10.32
C LEU A 544 -4.83 -14.01 11.08
N LYS A 545 -5.71 -14.24 12.07
CA LYS A 545 -5.76 -15.52 12.80
C LYS A 545 -6.17 -16.69 11.90
N SER A 546 -7.04 -16.44 10.93
CA SER A 546 -7.47 -17.44 9.95
C SER A 546 -6.51 -17.51 8.76
N SER A 547 -5.87 -16.39 8.42
CA SER A 547 -4.84 -16.29 7.38
C SER A 547 -3.45 -16.74 7.84
N ALA A 548 -3.25 -17.12 9.10
CA ALA A 548 -2.00 -17.70 9.60
C ALA A 548 -1.62 -19.01 8.87
N ASN A 549 -2.58 -19.65 8.19
CA ASN A 549 -2.38 -20.79 7.28
C ASN A 549 -2.58 -20.41 5.79
N GLY A 550 -2.76 -19.13 5.46
CA GLY A 550 -2.92 -18.61 4.10
C GLY A 550 -1.57 -18.13 3.58
N GLY A 551 -1.03 -18.84 2.59
CA GLY A 551 0.37 -18.73 2.16
C GLY A 551 0.86 -17.30 1.92
N ASN A 552 2.08 -17.03 2.40
CA ASN A 552 2.82 -15.85 1.97
C ASN A 552 3.00 -15.90 0.45
N MET A 553 2.82 -14.75 -0.21
CA MET A 553 3.05 -14.66 -1.66
C MET A 553 4.47 -15.11 -2.04
N PHE A 554 5.43 -14.93 -1.14
CA PHE A 554 6.81 -15.41 -1.27
C PHE A 554 7.04 -16.57 -0.30
N SER A 555 7.61 -17.68 -0.79
CA SER A 555 8.21 -18.69 0.08
C SER A 555 9.55 -18.16 0.59
N SER A 556 9.90 -18.39 1.85
CA SER A 556 11.28 -18.20 2.31
C SER A 556 12.16 -19.40 1.96
N GLU A 557 11.55 -20.50 1.50
CA GLU A 557 12.21 -21.76 1.19
C GLU A 557 12.72 -21.79 -0.26
N VAL A 558 13.89 -22.41 -0.40
CA VAL A 558 14.54 -22.74 -1.67
C VAL A 558 14.42 -24.24 -1.91
N ASP A 559 14.08 -24.65 -3.12
CA ASP A 559 14.18 -26.06 -3.50
C ASP A 559 15.67 -26.44 -3.55
N THR A 560 16.12 -27.09 -2.49
CA THR A 560 17.53 -27.48 -2.32
C THR A 560 18.00 -28.49 -3.36
N GLY A 561 17.08 -29.32 -3.86
CA GLY A 561 17.37 -30.29 -4.89
C GLY A 561 17.54 -29.61 -6.25
N LEU A 562 16.64 -28.70 -6.61
CA LEU A 562 16.76 -27.84 -7.78
C LEU A 562 18.05 -27.01 -7.74
N LEU A 563 18.33 -26.34 -6.61
CA LEU A 563 19.54 -25.55 -6.42
C LEU A 563 20.81 -26.38 -6.63
N SER A 564 20.86 -27.58 -6.02
CA SER A 564 22.02 -28.47 -6.12
C SER A 564 22.23 -28.97 -7.56
N TYR A 565 21.14 -29.30 -8.26
CA TYR A 565 21.17 -29.66 -9.67
C TYR A 565 21.71 -28.52 -10.52
N LEU A 566 21.14 -27.32 -10.40
CA LEU A 566 21.54 -26.16 -11.18
C LEU A 566 23.00 -25.79 -10.94
N ARG A 567 23.48 -25.79 -9.69
CA ARG A 567 24.89 -25.52 -9.35
C ARG A 567 25.84 -26.53 -9.97
N LYS A 568 25.48 -27.81 -9.93
CA LYS A 568 26.29 -28.90 -10.50
C LYS A 568 26.41 -28.78 -12.02
N HIS A 569 25.38 -28.24 -12.68
CA HIS A 569 25.29 -28.16 -14.14
C HIS A 569 25.54 -26.76 -14.70
N ASN A 570 25.82 -25.77 -13.85
CA ASN A 570 26.30 -24.46 -14.27
C ASN A 570 27.75 -24.60 -14.79
N THR A 571 28.00 -24.14 -16.01
CA THR A 571 29.30 -24.21 -16.71
C THR A 571 29.98 -22.84 -16.82
N GLY A 572 29.57 -21.88 -16.01
CA GLY A 572 30.07 -20.49 -16.00
C GLY A 572 29.03 -19.47 -16.44
N GLU A 573 27.75 -19.84 -16.49
CA GLU A 573 26.66 -18.92 -16.80
C GLU A 573 26.51 -17.83 -15.72
N GLU A 574 26.20 -16.61 -16.16
CA GLU A 574 25.99 -15.45 -15.29
C GLU A 574 24.76 -15.61 -14.39
N TYR A 575 23.66 -16.15 -14.93
CA TYR A 575 22.44 -16.44 -14.19
C TYR A 575 22.32 -17.95 -13.99
N LEU A 576 22.11 -18.38 -12.75
CA LEU A 576 21.93 -19.79 -12.42
C LEU A 576 20.71 -20.38 -13.14
N PHE A 577 19.63 -19.60 -13.19
CA PHE A 577 18.45 -19.86 -14.01
C PHE A 577 17.63 -18.58 -14.18
N ALA A 578 16.63 -18.63 -15.05
CA ALA A 578 15.62 -17.60 -15.21
C ALA A 578 14.25 -18.11 -14.75
N ALA A 579 13.54 -17.30 -13.99
CA ALA A 579 12.15 -17.51 -13.60
C ALA A 579 11.25 -16.46 -14.25
N LEU A 580 9.95 -16.75 -14.35
CA LEU A 580 9.00 -15.78 -14.90
C LEU A 580 8.83 -14.55 -14.00
N THR A 581 8.75 -14.76 -12.69
CA THR A 581 8.40 -13.72 -11.71
C THR A 581 9.48 -13.51 -10.66
N THR A 582 9.55 -12.28 -10.14
CA THR A 582 10.41 -11.96 -8.97
C THR A 582 10.02 -12.76 -7.73
N VAL A 583 8.75 -13.21 -7.63
CA VAL A 583 8.26 -14.07 -6.55
C VAL A 583 9.03 -15.38 -6.48
N THR A 584 9.26 -16.01 -7.63
CA THR A 584 10.01 -17.28 -7.71
C THR A 584 11.52 -17.05 -7.54
N ALA A 585 12.03 -15.92 -8.01
CA ALA A 585 13.47 -15.62 -7.99
C ALA A 585 14.00 -15.17 -6.61
N ALA A 586 13.20 -14.42 -5.84
CA ALA A 586 13.66 -13.76 -4.61
C ALA A 586 14.29 -14.73 -3.57
N PRO A 587 13.73 -15.92 -3.28
CA PRO A 587 14.28 -16.79 -2.23
C PRO A 587 15.67 -17.30 -2.57
N TYR A 588 15.94 -17.54 -3.85
CA TYR A 588 17.26 -17.94 -4.34
C TYR A 588 18.26 -16.78 -4.21
N ILE A 589 17.89 -15.55 -4.60
CA ILE A 589 18.75 -14.37 -4.46
C ILE A 589 19.10 -14.11 -2.99
N ILE A 590 18.11 -14.19 -2.10
CA ILE A 590 18.28 -13.86 -0.68
C ILE A 590 19.13 -14.91 0.04
N ASN A 591 18.82 -16.20 -0.16
CA ASN A 591 19.38 -17.27 0.65
C ASN A 591 20.64 -17.92 0.07
N THR A 592 20.93 -17.71 -1.22
CA THR A 592 21.99 -18.47 -1.92
C THR A 592 23.07 -17.63 -2.59
N ASP A 593 22.92 -16.29 -2.59
CA ASP A 593 23.82 -15.34 -3.29
C ASP A 593 23.89 -15.56 -4.82
N GLU A 594 22.97 -16.34 -5.38
CA GLU A 594 22.90 -16.65 -6.81
C GLU A 594 22.15 -15.56 -7.58
N SER A 595 22.60 -15.28 -8.80
CA SER A 595 21.87 -14.44 -9.74
C SER A 595 20.74 -15.23 -10.42
N VAL A 596 19.50 -14.78 -10.25
CA VAL A 596 18.31 -15.36 -10.87
C VAL A 596 17.57 -14.29 -11.66
N MET A 597 17.36 -14.54 -12.95
CA MET A 597 16.72 -13.60 -13.86
C MET A 597 15.19 -13.65 -13.70
N ALA A 598 14.53 -12.51 -13.53
CA ALA A 598 13.07 -12.41 -13.48
C ALA A 598 12.51 -11.89 -14.81
N LEU A 599 12.20 -12.80 -15.74
CA LEU A 599 11.93 -12.51 -17.17
C LEU A 599 10.77 -11.55 -17.42
N GLY A 600 9.77 -11.51 -16.54
CA GLY A 600 8.60 -10.65 -16.67
C GLY A 600 8.36 -9.77 -15.43
N GLY A 601 9.39 -9.54 -14.62
CA GLY A 601 9.29 -8.65 -13.45
C GLY A 601 8.38 -9.21 -12.34
N PHE A 602 7.62 -8.33 -11.67
CA PHE A 602 6.86 -8.73 -10.48
C PHE A 602 5.77 -9.77 -10.78
N ASN A 603 4.92 -9.49 -11.77
CA ASN A 603 3.77 -10.33 -12.15
C ASN A 603 4.02 -11.19 -13.40
N GLY A 604 5.22 -11.18 -13.98
CA GLY A 604 5.52 -11.95 -15.20
C GLY A 604 5.07 -11.30 -16.51
N THR A 605 4.67 -10.03 -16.48
CA THR A 605 4.07 -9.29 -17.59
C THR A 605 4.97 -8.20 -18.17
N ASP A 606 6.07 -7.86 -17.50
CA ASP A 606 6.93 -6.77 -17.94
C ASP A 606 7.64 -7.17 -19.25
N PRO A 607 7.65 -6.30 -20.29
CA PRO A 607 8.29 -6.57 -21.55
C PRO A 607 9.81 -6.30 -21.47
N ILE A 608 10.51 -7.10 -20.64
CA ILE A 608 11.94 -6.89 -20.35
C ILE A 608 12.82 -7.33 -21.52
N LEU A 609 12.53 -8.49 -22.12
CA LEU A 609 13.28 -9.08 -23.23
C LEU A 609 12.36 -9.45 -24.40
N THR A 610 12.89 -9.29 -25.62
CA THR A 610 12.34 -9.95 -26.79
C THR A 610 12.89 -11.37 -26.93
N VAL A 611 12.26 -12.20 -27.77
CA VAL A 611 12.79 -13.53 -28.12
C VAL A 611 14.19 -13.43 -28.73
N SER A 612 14.47 -12.37 -29.51
CA SER A 612 15.78 -12.14 -30.11
C SER A 612 16.84 -11.83 -29.05
N ASP A 613 16.50 -11.03 -28.05
CA ASP A 613 17.41 -10.73 -26.93
C ASP A 613 17.69 -11.98 -26.12
N LEU A 614 16.65 -12.79 -25.84
CA LEU A 614 16.82 -14.05 -25.13
C LEU A 614 17.76 -15.01 -25.87
N LYS A 615 17.58 -15.19 -27.19
CA LYS A 615 18.49 -16.00 -28.02
C LYS A 615 19.93 -15.54 -27.92
N LYS A 616 20.15 -14.23 -27.89
CA LYS A 616 21.48 -13.65 -27.72
C LYS A 616 22.07 -14.01 -26.36
N LEU A 617 21.31 -13.88 -25.27
CA LEU A 617 21.75 -14.25 -23.93
C LEU A 617 22.11 -15.73 -23.80
N VAL A 618 21.30 -16.63 -24.39
CA VAL A 618 21.60 -18.07 -24.42
C VAL A 618 22.88 -18.34 -25.21
N LYS A 619 23.01 -17.75 -26.42
CA LYS A 619 24.20 -17.90 -27.26
C LYS A 619 25.48 -17.36 -26.62
N GLU A 620 25.38 -16.29 -25.85
CA GLU A 620 26.49 -15.71 -25.08
C GLU A 620 26.83 -16.51 -23.82
N GLY A 621 26.07 -17.58 -23.51
CA GLY A 621 26.27 -18.39 -22.30
C GLY A 621 25.91 -17.65 -21.02
N LYS A 622 25.00 -16.66 -21.06
CA LYS A 622 24.58 -15.92 -19.86
C LYS A 622 23.52 -16.66 -19.05
N VAL A 623 22.66 -17.42 -19.70
CA VAL A 623 21.60 -18.23 -19.05
C VAL A 623 21.19 -19.38 -19.95
N LYS A 624 20.92 -20.55 -19.38
CA LYS A 624 20.43 -21.73 -20.13
C LYS A 624 19.28 -22.49 -19.46
N TYR A 625 19.05 -22.27 -18.16
CA TYR A 625 17.97 -22.90 -17.40
C TYR A 625 16.81 -21.95 -17.19
N PHE A 626 15.59 -22.45 -17.38
CA PHE A 626 14.35 -21.68 -17.29
C PHE A 626 13.30 -22.43 -16.47
N LEU A 627 12.93 -21.89 -15.31
CA LEU A 627 11.88 -22.43 -14.46
C LEU A 627 10.57 -21.71 -14.75
N LEU A 628 9.63 -22.39 -15.41
CA LEU A 628 8.43 -21.79 -15.97
C LEU A 628 7.15 -22.49 -15.51
N PRO A 629 6.03 -21.77 -15.33
CA PRO A 629 4.75 -22.39 -15.03
C PRO A 629 4.26 -23.26 -16.19
N GLU A 630 3.55 -24.36 -15.90
CA GLU A 630 2.95 -25.23 -16.93
C GLU A 630 2.02 -24.48 -17.90
N LYS A 631 1.17 -23.59 -17.38
CA LYS A 631 0.29 -22.76 -18.20
C LYS A 631 1.02 -21.49 -18.65
N ASN A 632 0.84 -21.13 -19.91
CA ASN A 632 1.37 -19.87 -20.42
C ASN A 632 0.53 -18.70 -19.87
N SER A 633 1.10 -17.95 -18.92
CA SER A 633 0.60 -16.67 -18.42
C SER A 633 1.67 -15.59 -18.61
N GLY A 634 1.31 -14.30 -18.60
CA GLY A 634 2.28 -13.21 -18.74
C GLY A 634 2.87 -13.06 -20.16
N ASN A 635 4.21 -12.96 -20.28
CA ASN A 635 4.95 -12.80 -21.54
C ASN A 635 4.91 -14.09 -22.41
N THR A 636 3.73 -14.35 -23.00
CA THR A 636 3.41 -15.62 -23.67
C THR A 636 4.32 -15.96 -24.85
N GLU A 637 4.85 -14.97 -25.56
CA GLU A 637 5.72 -15.22 -26.72
C GLU A 637 7.08 -15.80 -26.27
N LEU A 638 7.70 -15.19 -25.27
CA LEU A 638 8.98 -15.60 -24.72
C LEU A 638 8.88 -16.99 -24.06
N ILE A 639 7.82 -17.22 -23.27
CA ILE A 639 7.53 -18.52 -22.65
C ILE A 639 7.30 -19.61 -23.71
N SER A 640 6.49 -19.31 -24.73
CA SER A 640 6.19 -20.28 -25.80
C SER A 640 7.45 -20.63 -26.58
N TRP A 641 8.34 -19.66 -26.80
CA TRP A 641 9.62 -19.92 -27.45
C TRP A 641 10.51 -20.81 -26.59
N ILE A 642 10.65 -20.55 -25.29
CA ILE A 642 11.45 -21.39 -24.39
C ILE A 642 10.91 -22.82 -24.36
N LYS A 643 9.60 -23.01 -24.13
CA LYS A 643 9.00 -24.36 -24.09
C LYS A 643 9.14 -25.14 -25.40
N LYS A 644 9.12 -24.44 -26.54
CA LYS A 644 9.27 -25.05 -27.86
C LYS A 644 10.70 -25.48 -28.17
N ASN A 645 11.69 -24.72 -27.71
CA ASN A 645 13.11 -24.94 -28.06
C ASN A 645 13.92 -25.56 -26.93
N GLY A 646 13.39 -25.56 -25.71
CA GLY A 646 14.04 -26.12 -24.53
C GLY A 646 13.71 -27.60 -24.32
N GLN A 647 14.70 -28.35 -23.85
CA GLN A 647 14.51 -29.69 -23.34
C GLN A 647 13.95 -29.64 -21.93
N GLU A 648 12.82 -30.29 -21.69
CA GLU A 648 12.25 -30.45 -20.36
C GLU A 648 13.14 -31.35 -19.48
N ILE A 649 13.45 -30.88 -18.28
CA ILE A 649 14.18 -31.61 -17.26
C ILE A 649 13.15 -32.15 -16.26
N SER A 650 12.99 -33.47 -16.25
CA SER A 650 12.13 -34.18 -15.29
C SER A 650 12.51 -33.82 -13.86
N SER A 651 11.48 -33.56 -13.04
CA SER A 651 11.64 -33.27 -11.61
C SER A 651 12.40 -34.34 -10.86
N ASP A 652 12.27 -35.62 -11.23
CA ASP A 652 13.01 -36.74 -10.61
C ASP A 652 14.54 -36.59 -10.65
N LYS A 653 15.06 -35.76 -11.56
CA LYS A 653 16.51 -35.48 -11.65
C LYS A 653 17.00 -34.50 -10.59
N TYR A 654 16.10 -33.71 -10.01
CA TYR A 654 16.44 -32.68 -9.04
C TYR A 654 15.57 -32.71 -7.78
N SER A 655 14.52 -33.52 -7.69
CA SER A 655 13.80 -33.78 -6.44
C SER A 655 14.63 -34.73 -5.57
N SER A 656 14.99 -34.28 -4.37
CA SER A 656 15.73 -35.10 -3.41
C SER A 656 14.84 -36.22 -2.88
N SER A 657 15.31 -37.46 -2.94
CA SER A 657 14.67 -38.64 -2.34
C SER A 657 14.82 -38.65 -0.80
N SER A 658 14.45 -37.56 -0.14
CA SER A 658 14.48 -37.45 1.32
C SER A 658 13.52 -36.39 1.87
N SER A 659 12.21 -36.61 1.69
CA SER A 659 11.17 -36.07 2.58
C SER A 659 9.88 -36.89 2.47
N SER A 660 9.97 -38.18 2.83
CA SER A 660 8.81 -38.91 3.32
C SER A 660 8.46 -38.37 4.72
N THR A 661 7.82 -37.21 4.78
CA THR A 661 6.96 -36.86 5.91
C THR A 661 5.78 -36.08 5.37
N SER A 662 4.63 -36.69 5.54
CA SER A 662 3.31 -36.20 5.21
C SER A 662 3.04 -34.81 5.80
N SER A 663 3.18 -33.79 4.97
CA SER A 663 2.38 -32.56 5.04
C SER A 663 2.31 -31.93 3.65
N GLN A 664 1.71 -32.66 2.71
CA GLN A 664 1.03 -32.05 1.56
C GLN A 664 -0.15 -31.22 2.10
N GLN A 665 0.14 -30.04 2.64
CA GLN A 665 -0.87 -29.05 2.93
C GLN A 665 -0.73 -27.95 1.88
N SER A 666 -1.45 -28.15 0.78
CA SER A 666 -1.70 -27.19 -0.29
C SER A 666 -2.02 -25.80 0.30
N MET A 667 -1.05 -24.89 0.30
CA MET A 667 -1.24 -23.51 0.70
C MET A 667 -1.73 -22.70 -0.51
N LYS A 668 -3.05 -22.69 -0.71
CA LYS A 668 -3.72 -21.83 -1.70
C LYS A 668 -3.63 -20.36 -1.27
N GLY A 669 -3.00 -19.50 -2.07
CA GLY A 669 -2.97 -18.06 -1.75
C GLY A 669 -2.39 -17.06 -2.75
N GLY A 670 -1.90 -17.46 -3.93
CA GLY A 670 -1.41 -16.54 -4.98
C GLY A 670 -2.42 -16.35 -6.14
N PRO A 671 -2.32 -15.28 -6.95
CA PRO A 671 -3.17 -15.08 -8.14
C PRO A 671 -3.05 -16.19 -9.18
N ASP A 672 -2.00 -17.01 -9.12
CA ASP A 672 -1.91 -18.29 -9.79
C ASP A 672 -1.76 -19.35 -8.69
N GLY A 673 -2.83 -20.14 -8.44
CA GLY A 673 -2.69 -21.33 -7.61
C GLY A 673 -1.55 -22.18 -8.17
N GLU A 674 -0.58 -22.56 -7.34
CA GLU A 674 0.69 -23.20 -7.72
C GLU A 674 0.51 -24.08 -8.95
N SER A 675 0.83 -23.52 -10.11
CA SER A 675 1.04 -24.31 -11.30
C SER A 675 2.36 -25.03 -11.05
N GLN A 676 2.36 -26.34 -11.23
CA GLN A 676 3.62 -27.08 -11.25
C GLN A 676 4.58 -26.32 -12.19
N GLN A 677 5.75 -26.00 -11.66
CA GLN A 677 6.80 -25.34 -12.42
C GLN A 677 7.67 -26.42 -13.05
N THR A 678 8.04 -26.20 -14.31
CA THR A 678 8.83 -27.13 -15.10
C THR A 678 10.15 -26.45 -15.45
N LEU A 679 11.25 -27.18 -15.26
CA LEU A 679 12.58 -26.73 -15.63
C LEU A 679 12.87 -27.08 -17.09
N TYR A 680 13.26 -26.08 -17.88
CA TYR A 680 13.69 -26.24 -19.27
C TYR A 680 15.17 -25.88 -19.41
N LEU A 681 15.89 -26.65 -20.22
CA LEU A 681 17.25 -26.37 -20.67
C LEU A 681 17.22 -25.93 -22.13
N VAL A 682 17.77 -24.76 -22.46
CA VAL A 682 17.93 -24.26 -23.84
C VAL A 682 19.42 -24.12 -24.14
N GLU A 683 19.87 -24.71 -25.24
CA GLU A 683 21.28 -24.69 -25.70
C GLU A 683 21.43 -24.00 -27.07
#